data_AF-A0A354GM84-F1
#
_entry.id   AF-A0A354GM84-F1
#
_cell.length_a   1.000
_cell.length_b   1.000
_cell.length_c   1.000
_cell.angle_alpha   90.00
_cell.angle_beta   90.00
_cell.angle_gamma   90.00
#
_symmetry.space_group_name_H-M   'P 1'
#
loop_
_entity.id
_entity.type
_entity.pdbx_description
1 polymer ?
#
loop_
_entity_poly.entity_id
_entity_poly.type
_entity_poly.pdbx_seq_one_letter_code
_entity_poly.pdbx_strand_id
1 'polypeptide(L)'
;MRRWLIRLLILSVLAGVAAAGAVPALAWLQQRAAPKYLTAAVSRGLVETVVNSTGTVKPVRTVSVGAFTSGPIKEVYVDFNSPVKKDQVLAVIDPKLLKATVDRDKAAIDSQKADLERVEALLEQARNNETRGVQLQKINKDYLSDTDMDTFKYTVKSLEAQRKLALASIEQAKANLKNSEDNLGYTRILSPEDGVVIERKVDPGQTVAASFQTPELFTIALEIDKHMHIYASVDEADIGQIHAAKERNKPVKFTVDAYPGDLFEGVIDQIRMNSTTTQNVVTYPVVIKAPNPDRKLMPGMTTNISFQVDAKADVLRVPVAALRYAPPAAQVRPEDRHYLDASSPDKTEGKLIHSASEKAEQSRNRQRRIVWVQDGPLLKAVPVTLGLLAGTAATSSGRTIYDAAITNTTIDQAQAVFDPVLKQTNLWSRTNTPFATFDPLDPMRSLIASTPTDAYRSDLNLTKTNVLGGQLALDWTENPTRIAAPGVFPLNPQNPTAVDLSYTQPLLQGAGYPVNTAPIVIARLNTEQSFFQYKDGVQELVRGVLESYWNLVQARVVAWARDIQVQQSQEAFEREKARFKTGFGDAGTVAQAQVTFSQFRAALIAARAEVLTREGAVRNLLGLPPDDDRRIVPVSAPTSLRLPHEWDALVGLAEQRRPDVVELKLVTEADQVRLVQAEDQALPRLDAVAHYRWNGLSGEMPNGERLATEPGQFTDWTVGVNFSVPLGLRQGRAQVRGVKLIIARDKANTEQQVHQAIHELASTVRELDGAYEQYLAFKETRVAAEINLRLQSEKFRTGQAIYLNVLQALNDWGNAVTSEAQQLLTYNVALGNLERQTGTILETHGLVFNEERFRAAGPLGVLGQGRCYPSALVPTGASHRYPDTGEPAENAFDLRNPAPRDPKPQELPPPRRLP
;
A
#
# COMPACT_ATOMS: atom_id res chain seq x y z
N MET A 1 44.51 -70.50 68.17
CA MET A 1 44.89 -69.47 67.18
C MET A 1 44.64 -69.87 65.71
N ARG A 2 44.77 -71.14 65.32
CA ARG A 2 44.66 -71.58 63.90
C ARG A 2 43.27 -71.41 63.23
N ARG A 3 42.16 -71.44 63.99
CA ARG A 3 40.79 -71.24 63.45
C ARG A 3 40.39 -69.76 63.25
N TRP A 4 41.09 -68.83 63.89
CA TRP A 4 40.80 -67.38 63.80
C TRP A 4 41.48 -66.74 62.58
N LEU A 5 42.71 -67.20 62.27
CA LEU A 5 43.43 -66.83 61.05
C LEU A 5 42.71 -67.26 59.76
N ILE A 6 42.06 -68.43 59.76
CA ILE A 6 41.31 -68.91 58.59
C ILE A 6 40.05 -68.06 58.36
N ARG A 7 39.39 -67.58 59.42
CA ARG A 7 38.22 -66.70 59.30
C ARG A 7 38.60 -65.30 58.79
N LEU A 8 39.74 -64.76 59.21
CA LEU A 8 40.26 -63.49 58.68
C LEU A 8 40.69 -63.59 57.22
N LEU A 9 41.23 -64.72 56.80
CA LEU A 9 41.64 -64.96 55.41
C LEU A 9 40.43 -65.18 54.49
N ILE A 10 39.36 -65.83 54.99
CA ILE A 10 38.09 -65.95 54.26
C ILE A 10 37.38 -64.58 54.18
N LEU A 11 37.43 -63.75 55.23
CA LEU A 11 36.87 -62.39 55.20
C LEU A 11 37.65 -61.45 54.29
N SER A 12 38.98 -61.56 54.21
CA SER A 12 39.79 -60.75 53.29
C SER A 12 39.59 -61.17 51.83
N VAL A 13 39.38 -62.46 51.57
CA VAL A 13 39.03 -62.97 50.24
C VAL A 13 37.60 -62.57 49.85
N LEU A 14 36.62 -62.63 50.76
CA LEU A 14 35.26 -62.16 50.51
C LEU A 14 35.19 -60.64 50.32
N ALA A 15 35.95 -59.86 51.08
CA ALA A 15 36.08 -58.42 50.88
C ALA A 15 36.78 -58.09 49.55
N GLY A 16 37.78 -58.88 49.15
CA GLY A 16 38.45 -58.77 47.86
C GLY A 16 37.54 -59.09 46.68
N VAL A 17 36.67 -60.11 46.80
CA VAL A 17 35.70 -60.48 45.76
C VAL A 17 34.55 -59.47 45.68
N ALA A 18 34.09 -58.93 46.82
CA ALA A 18 33.09 -57.86 46.85
C ALA A 18 33.62 -56.54 46.25
N ALA A 19 34.89 -56.19 46.54
CA ALA A 19 35.54 -55.03 45.93
C ALA A 19 35.81 -55.23 44.43
N ALA A 20 36.23 -56.43 44.02
CA ALA A 20 36.46 -56.77 42.61
C ALA A 20 35.17 -56.82 41.78
N GLY A 21 34.00 -57.10 42.40
CA GLY A 21 32.68 -57.06 41.75
C GLY A 21 32.02 -55.67 41.77
N ALA A 22 32.26 -54.86 42.80
CA ALA A 22 31.63 -53.54 42.94
C ALA A 22 32.19 -52.51 41.95
N VAL A 23 33.50 -52.56 41.65
CA VAL A 23 34.15 -51.64 40.70
C VAL A 23 33.60 -51.78 39.26
N PRO A 24 33.48 -52.98 38.66
CA PRO A 24 32.85 -53.11 37.35
C PRO A 24 31.33 -52.89 37.38
N ALA A 25 30.63 -53.19 38.48
CA ALA A 25 29.19 -52.94 38.60
C ALA A 25 28.84 -51.44 38.69
N LEU A 26 29.63 -50.63 39.43
CA LEU A 26 29.47 -49.17 39.44
C LEU A 26 29.84 -48.54 38.10
N ALA A 27 30.87 -49.06 37.42
CA ALA A 27 31.22 -48.61 36.06
C ALA A 27 30.11 -48.95 35.04
N TRP A 28 29.44 -50.11 35.19
CA TRP A 28 28.33 -50.53 34.32
C TRP A 28 27.04 -49.73 34.57
N LEU A 29 26.78 -49.30 35.82
CA LEU A 29 25.69 -48.40 36.18
C LEU A 29 25.92 -46.95 35.72
N GLN A 30 27.16 -46.45 35.75
CA GLN A 30 27.53 -45.14 35.18
C GLN A 30 27.39 -45.10 33.66
N GLN A 31 27.67 -46.20 32.96
CA GLN A 31 27.49 -46.30 31.50
C GLN A 31 26.02 -46.27 31.06
N ARG A 32 25.06 -46.69 31.92
CA ARG A 32 23.61 -46.61 31.63
C ARG A 32 22.98 -45.24 31.94
N ALA A 33 23.59 -44.45 32.82
CA ALA A 33 23.13 -43.10 33.17
C ALA A 33 23.65 -42.01 32.20
N ALA A 34 24.39 -42.39 31.16
CA ALA A 34 24.89 -41.46 30.16
C ALA A 34 23.72 -40.89 29.31
N PRO A 35 23.53 -39.56 29.26
CA PRO A 35 22.50 -38.93 28.43
C PRO A 35 22.68 -39.33 26.96
N LYS A 36 21.61 -39.81 26.32
CA LYS A 36 21.59 -40.09 24.88
C LYS A 36 21.33 -38.80 24.12
N TYR A 37 22.37 -38.24 23.51
CA TYR A 37 22.25 -37.07 22.66
C TYR A 37 21.78 -37.46 21.26
N LEU A 38 20.84 -36.71 20.70
CA LEU A 38 20.55 -36.75 19.26
C LEU A 38 21.66 -35.96 18.55
N THR A 39 22.66 -36.68 18.04
CA THR A 39 23.77 -36.07 17.31
C THR A 39 23.44 -36.01 15.82
N ALA A 40 23.83 -34.91 15.18
CA ALA A 40 23.78 -34.76 13.73
C ALA A 40 25.21 -34.54 13.23
N ALA A 41 25.59 -35.24 12.17
CA ALA A 41 26.88 -35.02 11.53
C ALA A 41 26.89 -33.61 10.90
N VAL A 42 27.94 -32.84 11.18
CA VAL A 42 28.13 -31.52 10.56
C VAL A 42 28.43 -31.75 9.08
N SER A 43 27.54 -31.32 8.20
CA SER A 43 27.72 -31.41 6.76
C SER A 43 28.22 -30.08 6.21
N ARG A 44 29.05 -30.11 5.16
CA ARG A 44 29.42 -28.91 4.42
C ARG A 44 28.47 -28.71 3.26
N GLY A 45 28.05 -27.47 3.03
CA GLY A 45 27.34 -27.12 1.80
C GLY A 45 26.92 -25.67 1.75
N LEU A 46 26.37 -25.26 0.61
CA LEU A 46 25.87 -23.92 0.34
C LEU A 46 24.79 -23.46 1.33
N VAL A 47 24.99 -22.34 2.01
CA VAL A 47 23.90 -21.65 2.73
C VAL A 47 23.68 -20.32 2.03
N GLU A 48 22.45 -20.09 1.58
CA GLU A 48 22.03 -18.88 0.89
C GLU A 48 20.89 -18.20 1.63
N THR A 49 20.87 -16.87 1.59
CA THR A 49 19.76 -16.07 2.09
C THR A 49 19.10 -15.40 0.93
N VAL A 50 17.79 -15.62 0.85
CA VAL A 50 16.96 -15.12 -0.23
C VAL A 50 15.93 -14.14 0.32
N VAL A 51 15.80 -13.00 -0.36
CA VAL A 51 14.71 -12.05 -0.15
C VAL A 51 13.74 -12.23 -1.30
N ASN A 52 12.48 -12.50 -0.99
CA ASN A 52 11.45 -12.72 -1.99
C ASN A 52 10.70 -11.41 -2.28
N SER A 53 10.37 -11.18 -3.54
CA SER A 53 9.66 -9.99 -4.01
C SER A 53 8.89 -10.31 -5.29
N THR A 54 7.91 -9.48 -5.61
CA THR A 54 7.17 -9.53 -6.88
C THR A 54 7.57 -8.36 -7.78
N GLY A 55 7.50 -8.58 -9.10
CA GLY A 55 7.83 -7.55 -10.07
C GLY A 55 7.09 -7.67 -11.39
N THR A 56 7.31 -6.69 -12.26
CA THR A 56 6.76 -6.67 -13.62
C THR A 56 7.87 -6.56 -14.68
N VAL A 57 7.76 -7.35 -15.75
CA VAL A 57 8.70 -7.32 -16.88
C VAL A 57 8.39 -6.13 -17.79
N LYS A 58 9.42 -5.36 -18.15
CA LYS A 58 9.35 -4.23 -19.08
C LYS A 58 10.52 -4.28 -20.09
N PRO A 59 10.38 -3.71 -21.30
CA PRO A 59 11.50 -3.57 -22.22
C PRO A 59 12.59 -2.67 -21.64
N VAL A 60 13.83 -2.87 -22.09
CA VAL A 60 14.99 -2.05 -21.67
C VAL A 60 14.77 -0.58 -22.03
N ARG A 61 14.32 -0.32 -23.26
CA ARG A 61 14.05 1.02 -23.75
C ARG A 61 12.82 0.97 -24.65
N THR A 62 11.93 1.93 -24.46
CA THR A 62 10.77 2.16 -25.34
C THR A 62 10.88 3.56 -25.93
N VAL A 63 10.48 3.70 -27.19
CA VAL A 63 10.44 4.98 -27.89
C VAL A 63 9.03 5.20 -28.38
N SER A 64 8.42 6.30 -27.95
CA SER A 64 7.13 6.76 -28.47
C SER A 64 7.36 7.62 -29.71
N VAL A 65 6.81 7.20 -30.84
CA VAL A 65 6.86 7.92 -32.12
C VAL A 65 5.55 8.70 -32.30
N GLY A 66 5.66 10.02 -32.41
CA GLY A 66 4.53 10.94 -32.58
C GLY A 66 4.50 11.64 -33.94
N ALA A 67 3.44 12.42 -34.19
CA ALA A 67 3.29 13.22 -35.41
C ALA A 67 3.77 14.68 -35.20
N PHE A 68 4.66 15.16 -36.06
CA PHE A 68 5.11 16.56 -36.07
C PHE A 68 4.20 17.49 -36.87
N THR A 69 3.38 16.95 -37.78
CA THR A 69 2.45 17.71 -38.63
C THR A 69 1.03 17.18 -38.48
N SER A 70 0.04 18.06 -38.68
CA SER A 70 -1.38 17.72 -38.54
C SER A 70 -1.98 17.25 -39.87
N GLY A 71 -2.86 16.25 -39.80
CA GLY A 71 -3.60 15.78 -40.98
C GLY A 71 -4.25 14.41 -40.77
N PRO A 72 -5.11 13.97 -41.71
CA PRO A 72 -5.65 12.62 -41.71
C PRO A 72 -4.59 11.59 -42.09
N ILE A 73 -4.58 10.46 -41.39
CA ILE A 73 -3.72 9.31 -41.70
C ILE A 73 -4.26 8.64 -42.96
N LYS A 74 -3.44 8.59 -44.01
CA LYS A 74 -3.78 7.97 -45.28
C LYS A 74 -3.61 6.45 -45.22
N GLU A 75 -2.41 6.00 -44.82
CA GLU A 75 -2.00 4.60 -44.82
C GLU A 75 -1.11 4.31 -43.62
N VAL A 76 -1.24 3.09 -43.07
CA VAL A 76 -0.40 2.55 -42.00
C VAL A 76 0.24 1.26 -42.54
N TYR A 77 1.57 1.16 -42.47
CA TYR A 77 2.34 0.05 -43.07
C TYR A 77 2.79 -1.01 -42.07
N VAL A 78 2.62 -0.76 -40.78
CA VAL A 78 3.15 -1.61 -39.71
C VAL A 78 2.06 -1.88 -38.68
N ASP A 79 1.95 -3.14 -38.27
CA ASP A 79 0.96 -3.62 -37.31
C ASP A 79 1.63 -4.06 -36.00
N PHE A 80 0.84 -4.40 -34.97
CA PHE A 80 1.34 -4.89 -33.69
C PHE A 80 2.31 -6.07 -33.88
N ASN A 81 3.35 -6.15 -33.04
CA ASN A 81 4.40 -7.19 -33.05
C ASN A 81 5.28 -7.23 -34.32
N SER A 82 5.13 -6.28 -35.24
CA SER A 82 5.97 -6.23 -36.44
C SER A 82 7.36 -5.68 -36.11
N PRO A 83 8.45 -6.31 -36.61
CA PRO A 83 9.79 -5.75 -36.51
C PRO A 83 9.94 -4.57 -37.49
N VAL A 84 10.56 -3.49 -37.01
CA VAL A 84 10.81 -2.27 -37.78
C VAL A 84 12.29 -1.95 -37.77
N LYS A 85 12.78 -1.43 -38.90
CA LYS A 85 14.14 -0.91 -39.04
C LYS A 85 14.16 0.61 -38.91
N LYS A 86 15.31 1.16 -38.53
CA LYS A 86 15.58 2.60 -38.54
C LYS A 86 15.25 3.18 -39.92
N ASP A 87 14.58 4.32 -39.91
CA ASP A 87 14.09 5.07 -41.07
C ASP A 87 13.02 4.35 -41.91
N GLN A 88 12.47 3.22 -41.42
CA GLN A 88 11.31 2.56 -42.05
C GLN A 88 10.05 3.39 -41.86
N VAL A 89 9.24 3.52 -42.92
CA VAL A 89 7.94 4.21 -42.85
C VAL A 89 6.94 3.38 -42.06
N LEU A 90 6.40 3.96 -41.00
CA LEU A 90 5.37 3.37 -40.15
C LEU A 90 3.97 3.75 -40.63
N ALA A 91 3.76 5.04 -40.89
CA ALA A 91 2.50 5.60 -41.36
C ALA A 91 2.72 6.84 -42.23
N VAL A 92 1.72 7.16 -43.06
CA VAL A 92 1.73 8.32 -43.95
C VAL A 92 0.50 9.19 -43.69
N ILE A 93 0.74 10.46 -43.40
CA ILE A 93 -0.27 11.52 -43.32
C ILE A 93 -0.55 12.04 -44.74
N ASP A 94 -1.80 12.40 -45.06
CA ASP A 94 -2.16 12.89 -46.40
C ASP A 94 -1.31 14.13 -46.80
N PRO A 95 -0.44 14.02 -47.81
CA PRO A 95 0.49 15.09 -48.16
C PRO A 95 -0.12 16.18 -49.05
N LYS A 96 -1.39 16.05 -49.49
CA LYS A 96 -1.97 16.95 -50.52
C LYS A 96 -1.78 18.44 -50.22
N LEU A 97 -2.08 18.87 -48.99
CA LEU A 97 -2.00 20.28 -48.61
C LEU A 97 -0.55 20.79 -48.55
N LEU A 98 0.35 19.98 -47.99
CA LEU A 98 1.76 20.35 -47.85
C LEU A 98 2.48 20.32 -49.21
N LYS A 99 2.12 19.38 -50.09
CA LYS A 99 2.62 19.34 -51.47
C LYS A 99 2.21 20.60 -52.25
N ALA A 100 0.96 21.05 -52.12
CA ALA A 100 0.52 22.30 -52.73
C ALA A 100 1.30 23.52 -52.21
N THR A 101 1.73 23.49 -50.95
CA THR A 101 2.57 24.54 -50.35
C THR A 101 3.99 24.54 -50.94
N VAL A 102 4.60 23.36 -51.11
CA VAL A 102 5.89 23.20 -51.80
C VAL A 102 5.82 23.69 -53.24
N ASP A 103 4.76 23.35 -53.97
CA ASP A 103 4.59 23.78 -55.36
C ASP A 103 4.45 25.32 -55.48
N ARG A 104 3.74 25.95 -54.54
CA ARG A 104 3.65 27.42 -54.43
C ARG A 104 5.01 28.06 -54.17
N ASP A 105 5.79 27.52 -53.24
CA ASP A 105 7.08 28.10 -52.86
C ASP A 105 8.15 27.89 -53.95
N LYS A 106 8.07 26.80 -54.74
CA LYS A 106 8.85 26.62 -55.98
C LYS A 106 8.53 27.71 -57.00
N ALA A 107 7.25 27.97 -57.25
CA ALA A 107 6.84 29.04 -58.16
C ALA A 107 7.32 30.43 -57.68
N ALA A 108 7.39 30.64 -56.36
CA ALA A 108 7.96 31.86 -55.81
C ALA A 108 9.45 32.01 -56.16
N ILE A 109 10.27 30.95 -56.08
CA ILE A 109 11.67 31.00 -56.52
C ILE A 109 11.78 31.38 -58.00
N ASP A 110 10.94 30.80 -58.86
CA ASP A 110 10.97 31.09 -60.29
C ASP A 110 10.60 32.56 -60.57
N SER A 111 9.67 33.14 -59.82
CA SER A 111 9.38 34.58 -59.89
C SER A 111 10.58 35.46 -59.49
N GLN A 112 11.35 35.06 -58.47
CA GLN A 112 12.54 35.80 -58.02
C GLN A 112 13.72 35.66 -58.98
N LYS A 113 13.86 34.51 -59.65
CA LYS A 113 14.84 34.33 -60.73
C LYS A 113 14.53 35.23 -61.92
N ALA A 114 13.25 35.34 -62.31
CA ALA A 114 12.83 36.24 -63.38
C ALA A 114 13.12 37.71 -63.02
N ASP A 115 12.96 38.10 -61.75
CA ASP A 115 13.33 39.46 -61.31
C ASP A 115 14.85 39.68 -61.31
N LEU A 116 15.65 38.69 -60.90
CA LEU A 116 17.11 38.76 -61.01
C LEU A 116 17.54 38.95 -62.48
N GLU A 117 16.97 38.17 -63.40
CA GLU A 117 17.26 38.29 -64.83
C GLU A 117 16.95 39.69 -65.37
N ARG A 118 15.81 40.27 -64.95
CA ARG A 118 15.44 41.65 -65.26
C ARG A 118 16.46 42.66 -64.73
N VAL A 119 16.93 42.50 -63.48
CA VAL A 119 17.92 43.40 -62.85
C VAL A 119 19.30 43.24 -63.49
N GLU A 120 19.70 42.03 -63.87
CA GLU A 120 20.96 41.77 -64.55
C GLU A 120 21.00 42.40 -65.95
N ALA A 121 19.90 42.33 -66.71
CA ALA A 121 19.78 43.01 -68.00
C ALA A 121 19.91 44.54 -67.88
N LEU A 122 19.29 45.15 -66.85
CA LEU A 122 19.41 46.58 -66.57
C LEU A 122 20.84 46.96 -66.15
N LEU A 123 21.50 46.13 -65.33
CA LEU A 123 22.88 46.34 -64.91
C LEU A 123 23.85 46.27 -66.11
N GLU A 124 23.65 45.31 -67.01
CA GLU A 124 24.43 45.20 -68.25
C GLU A 124 24.28 46.44 -69.12
N GLN A 125 23.04 46.92 -69.30
CA GLN A 125 22.78 48.18 -70.00
C GLN A 125 23.53 49.36 -69.36
N ALA A 126 23.49 49.47 -68.02
CA ALA A 126 24.17 50.53 -67.29
C ALA A 126 25.70 50.46 -67.42
N ARG A 127 26.29 49.26 -67.36
CA ARG A 127 27.73 49.04 -67.57
C ARG A 127 28.17 49.38 -68.99
N ASN A 128 27.35 49.05 -69.98
CA ASN A 128 27.61 49.41 -71.37
C ASN A 128 27.60 50.93 -71.56
N ASN A 129 26.68 51.64 -70.91
CA ASN A 129 26.63 53.10 -70.93
C ASN A 129 27.84 53.73 -70.22
N GLU A 130 28.24 53.22 -69.06
CA GLU A 130 29.47 53.65 -68.36
C GLU A 130 30.70 53.43 -69.24
N THR A 131 30.86 52.24 -69.83
CA THR A 131 31.98 51.90 -70.72
C THR A 131 32.05 52.83 -71.93
N ARG A 132 30.89 53.12 -72.56
CA ARG A 132 30.78 54.08 -73.65
C ARG A 132 31.17 55.49 -73.20
N GLY A 133 30.73 55.91 -72.02
CA GLY A 133 31.11 57.18 -71.40
C GLY A 133 32.63 57.29 -71.19
N VAL A 134 33.27 56.24 -70.68
CA VAL A 134 34.73 56.19 -70.47
C VAL A 134 35.49 56.26 -71.80
N GLN A 135 35.01 55.58 -72.83
CA GLN A 135 35.61 55.64 -74.17
C GLN A 135 35.52 57.05 -74.78
N LEU A 136 34.39 57.73 -74.63
CA LEU A 136 34.21 59.10 -75.12
C LEU A 136 35.12 60.09 -74.36
N GLN A 137 35.24 59.96 -73.04
CA GLN A 137 36.11 60.81 -72.21
C GLN A 137 37.61 60.65 -72.54
N LYS A 138 38.03 59.45 -73.01
CA LYS A 138 39.41 59.21 -73.47
C LYS A 138 39.76 59.89 -74.79
N ILE A 139 38.76 60.11 -75.66
CA ILE A 139 38.95 60.77 -76.96
C ILE A 139 39.11 62.28 -76.76
N ASN A 140 38.25 62.88 -75.94
CA ASN A 140 38.36 64.29 -75.55
C ASN A 140 37.72 64.50 -74.17
N LYS A 141 38.44 65.18 -73.27
CA LYS A 141 38.04 65.37 -71.88
C LYS A 141 36.83 66.30 -71.73
N ASP A 142 36.56 67.17 -72.71
CA ASP A 142 35.45 68.13 -72.69
C ASP A 142 34.13 67.58 -73.27
N TYR A 143 34.11 66.33 -73.77
CA TYR A 143 32.90 65.73 -74.40
C TYR A 143 31.88 65.17 -73.42
N LEU A 144 32.26 64.95 -72.15
CA LEU A 144 31.37 64.45 -71.13
C LEU A 144 31.72 65.10 -69.79
N SER A 145 30.74 65.68 -69.11
CA SER A 145 30.93 66.32 -67.81
C SER A 145 31.28 65.28 -66.73
N ASP A 146 32.09 65.65 -65.75
CA ASP A 146 32.39 64.80 -64.58
C ASP A 146 31.11 64.42 -63.83
N THR A 147 30.10 65.31 -63.81
CA THR A 147 28.78 65.02 -63.23
C THR A 147 28.06 63.89 -63.97
N ASP A 148 28.09 63.87 -65.31
CA ASP A 148 27.43 62.83 -66.10
C ASP A 148 28.13 61.47 -65.92
N MET A 149 29.46 61.47 -65.86
CA MET A 149 30.23 60.26 -65.57
C MET A 149 29.92 59.71 -64.17
N ASP A 150 29.81 60.58 -63.15
CA ASP A 150 29.43 60.18 -61.81
C ASP A 150 28.01 59.60 -61.78
N THR A 151 27.05 60.14 -62.53
CA THR A 151 25.71 59.55 -62.62
C THR A 151 25.73 58.12 -63.18
N PHE A 152 26.54 57.82 -64.19
CA PHE A 152 26.70 56.45 -64.69
C PHE A 152 27.30 55.51 -63.66
N LYS A 153 28.36 55.94 -62.96
CA LYS A 153 28.98 55.17 -61.88
C LYS A 153 28.01 54.89 -60.73
N TYR A 154 27.26 55.89 -60.28
CA TYR A 154 26.27 55.71 -59.22
C TYR A 154 25.09 54.83 -59.67
N THR A 155 24.71 54.89 -60.95
CA THR A 155 23.68 54.02 -61.52
C THR A 155 24.13 52.55 -61.50
N VAL A 156 25.34 52.25 -61.97
CA VAL A 156 25.94 50.90 -61.88
C VAL A 156 26.00 50.43 -60.43
N LYS A 157 26.51 51.26 -59.52
CA LYS A 157 26.59 50.94 -58.08
C LYS A 157 25.21 50.67 -57.46
N SER A 158 24.18 51.42 -57.87
CA SER A 158 22.81 51.21 -57.40
C SER A 158 22.20 49.91 -57.92
N LEU A 159 22.45 49.55 -59.18
CA LEU A 159 21.97 48.31 -59.79
C LEU A 159 22.75 47.09 -59.28
N GLU A 160 24.02 47.24 -58.94
CA GLU A 160 24.79 46.20 -58.23
C GLU A 160 24.22 45.94 -56.83
N ALA A 161 23.79 46.99 -56.12
CA ALA A 161 23.08 46.84 -54.85
C ALA A 161 21.71 46.17 -55.04
N GLN A 162 20.96 46.51 -56.09
CA GLN A 162 19.69 45.85 -56.42
C GLN A 162 19.89 44.38 -56.80
N ARG A 163 20.92 44.05 -57.56
CA ARG A 163 21.29 42.66 -57.88
C ARG A 163 21.59 41.87 -56.61
N LYS A 164 22.30 42.48 -55.65
CA LYS A 164 22.58 41.86 -54.35
C LYS A 164 21.29 41.62 -53.54
N LEU A 165 20.32 42.53 -53.59
CA LEU A 165 19.00 42.36 -52.96
C LEU A 165 18.17 41.27 -53.65
N ALA A 166 18.18 41.18 -54.98
CA ALA A 166 17.51 40.13 -55.73
C ALA A 166 18.09 38.75 -55.40
N LEU A 167 19.42 38.63 -55.32
CA LEU A 167 20.10 37.41 -54.87
C LEU A 167 19.73 37.03 -53.44
N ALA A 168 19.67 38.00 -52.52
CA ALA A 168 19.25 37.75 -51.13
C ALA A 168 17.78 37.29 -51.05
N SER A 169 16.91 37.82 -51.92
CA SER A 169 15.50 37.43 -52.01
C SER A 169 15.33 36.00 -52.55
N ILE A 170 16.18 35.58 -53.50
CA ILE A 170 16.25 34.19 -53.96
C ILE A 170 16.70 33.27 -52.81
N GLU A 171 17.72 33.65 -52.04
CA GLU A 171 18.17 32.86 -50.89
C GLU A 171 17.08 32.74 -49.80
N GLN A 172 16.32 33.82 -49.55
CA GLN A 172 15.15 33.77 -48.66
C GLN A 172 14.07 32.81 -49.19
N ALA A 173 13.76 32.88 -50.49
CA ALA A 173 12.77 32.00 -51.11
C ALA A 173 13.21 30.52 -51.09
N LYS A 174 14.52 30.24 -51.28
CA LYS A 174 15.09 28.89 -51.11
C LYS A 174 14.97 28.39 -49.68
N ALA A 175 15.22 29.23 -48.67
CA ALA A 175 15.06 28.85 -47.27
C ALA A 175 13.60 28.51 -46.94
N ASN A 176 12.64 29.26 -47.49
CA ASN A 176 11.21 28.96 -47.35
C ASN A 176 10.83 27.65 -48.04
N LEU A 177 11.30 27.41 -49.27
CA LEU A 177 11.10 26.13 -49.95
C LEU A 177 11.65 24.98 -49.13
N LYS A 178 12.87 25.13 -48.59
CA LYS A 178 13.50 24.11 -47.75
C LYS A 178 12.65 23.77 -46.53
N ASN A 179 12.09 24.77 -45.86
CA ASN A 179 11.17 24.59 -44.74
C ASN A 179 9.90 23.83 -45.16
N SER A 180 9.28 24.22 -46.28
CA SER A 180 8.09 23.54 -46.81
C SER A 180 8.39 22.09 -47.25
N GLU A 181 9.58 21.82 -47.80
CA GLU A 181 10.03 20.47 -48.12
C GLU A 181 10.26 19.61 -46.88
N ASP A 182 10.84 20.18 -45.81
CA ASP A 182 11.03 19.49 -44.53
C ASP A 182 9.68 19.18 -43.87
N ASN A 183 8.71 20.11 -43.91
CA ASN A 183 7.34 19.89 -43.46
C ASN A 183 6.63 18.79 -44.24
N LEU A 184 6.83 18.73 -45.57
CA LEU A 184 6.35 17.63 -46.40
C LEU A 184 7.03 16.31 -46.00
N GLY A 185 8.32 16.34 -45.67
CA GLY A 185 9.06 15.19 -45.13
C GLY A 185 8.44 14.61 -43.85
N TYR A 186 7.96 15.46 -42.95
CA TYR A 186 7.29 15.06 -41.70
C TYR A 186 5.93 14.37 -41.88
N THR A 187 5.38 14.33 -43.12
CA THR A 187 4.18 13.52 -43.41
C THR A 187 4.45 12.02 -43.35
N ARG A 188 5.70 11.61 -43.55
CA ARG A 188 6.14 10.22 -43.43
C ARG A 188 6.64 10.00 -42.01
N ILE A 189 5.89 9.24 -41.23
CA ILE A 189 6.28 8.87 -39.88
C ILE A 189 7.29 7.73 -39.99
N LEU A 190 8.53 7.99 -39.61
CA LEU A 190 9.65 7.04 -39.70
C LEU A 190 9.99 6.46 -38.32
N SER A 191 10.53 5.24 -38.30
CA SER A 191 11.10 4.67 -37.08
C SER A 191 12.45 5.30 -36.75
N PRO A 192 12.68 5.81 -35.53
CA PRO A 192 13.97 6.41 -35.15
C PRO A 192 15.09 5.38 -34.98
N GLU A 193 14.75 4.12 -34.64
CA GLU A 193 15.70 3.02 -34.42
C GLU A 193 15.09 1.65 -34.77
N ASP A 194 15.92 0.60 -34.80
CA ASP A 194 15.50 -0.79 -35.04
C ASP A 194 14.79 -1.36 -33.79
N GLY A 195 13.58 -1.90 -33.92
CA GLY A 195 12.83 -2.44 -32.78
C GLY A 195 11.57 -3.21 -33.17
N VAL A 196 10.69 -3.47 -32.20
CA VAL A 196 9.40 -4.14 -32.41
C VAL A 196 8.27 -3.24 -31.92
N VAL A 197 7.22 -3.10 -32.73
CA VAL A 197 6.04 -2.30 -32.37
C VAL A 197 5.22 -3.03 -31.29
N ILE A 198 5.17 -2.46 -30.09
CA ILE A 198 4.38 -3.01 -28.97
C ILE A 198 2.96 -2.44 -28.93
N GLU A 199 2.78 -1.19 -29.34
CA GLU A 199 1.48 -0.51 -29.30
C GLU A 199 1.32 0.38 -30.55
N ARG A 200 0.13 0.32 -31.15
CA ARG A 200 -0.33 1.16 -32.26
C ARG A 200 -1.60 1.86 -31.81
N LYS A 201 -1.56 3.19 -31.70
CA LYS A 201 -2.67 4.03 -31.20
C LYS A 201 -3.46 4.73 -32.32
N VAL A 202 -3.25 4.32 -33.57
CA VAL A 202 -3.81 5.02 -34.74
C VAL A 202 -4.33 4.07 -35.81
N ASP A 203 -5.45 4.46 -36.43
CA ASP A 203 -6.07 3.75 -37.56
C ASP A 203 -6.10 4.58 -38.86
N PRO A 204 -6.12 3.93 -40.03
CA PRO A 204 -6.31 4.61 -41.32
C PRO A 204 -7.61 5.45 -41.31
N GLY A 205 -7.53 6.70 -41.75
CA GLY A 205 -8.66 7.65 -41.76
C GLY A 205 -8.82 8.49 -40.50
N GLN A 206 -8.09 8.19 -39.41
CA GLN A 206 -8.09 9.01 -38.20
C GLN A 206 -7.34 10.33 -38.43
N THR A 207 -7.87 11.44 -37.89
CA THR A 207 -7.23 12.77 -37.99
C THR A 207 -6.34 13.02 -36.78
N VAL A 208 -5.08 13.35 -37.03
CA VAL A 208 -4.11 13.70 -35.99
C VAL A 208 -3.93 15.21 -35.97
N ALA A 209 -4.12 15.81 -34.80
CA ALA A 209 -3.80 17.21 -34.55
C ALA A 209 -2.47 17.29 -33.77
N ALA A 210 -1.45 17.89 -34.38
CA ALA A 210 -0.21 18.25 -33.70
C ALA A 210 -0.49 19.48 -32.81
N SER A 211 -0.85 19.24 -31.56
CA SER A 211 -1.05 20.26 -30.51
C SER A 211 0.25 20.49 -29.73
N PHE A 212 0.23 21.34 -28.68
CA PHE A 212 1.37 21.51 -27.76
C PHE A 212 1.83 20.20 -27.09
N GLN A 213 1.00 19.16 -27.09
CA GLN A 213 1.38 17.79 -26.75
C GLN A 213 1.35 16.93 -28.01
N THR A 214 2.50 16.35 -28.37
CA THR A 214 2.61 15.45 -29.51
C THR A 214 1.86 14.14 -29.21
N PRO A 215 0.81 13.79 -29.97
CA PRO A 215 0.11 12.53 -29.77
C PRO A 215 1.03 11.35 -30.12
N GLU A 216 1.08 10.36 -29.23
CA GLU A 216 1.84 9.12 -29.45
C GLU A 216 1.09 8.23 -30.45
N LEU A 217 1.73 7.90 -31.58
CA LEU A 217 1.13 7.06 -32.61
C LEU A 217 1.57 5.60 -32.47
N PHE A 218 2.86 5.38 -32.21
CA PHE A 218 3.46 4.06 -32.04
C PHE A 218 4.39 4.04 -30.84
N THR A 219 4.43 2.91 -30.15
CA THR A 219 5.47 2.64 -29.14
C THR A 219 6.31 1.47 -29.62
N ILE A 220 7.62 1.71 -29.73
CA ILE A 220 8.60 0.73 -30.22
C ILE A 220 9.47 0.29 -29.05
N ALA A 221 9.49 -1.02 -28.78
CA ALA A 221 10.40 -1.62 -27.82
C ALA A 221 11.71 -1.98 -28.53
N LEU A 222 12.82 -1.62 -27.89
CA LEU A 222 14.16 -1.89 -28.37
C LEU A 222 14.74 -3.09 -27.62
N GLU A 223 15.52 -3.92 -28.31
CA GLU A 223 16.26 -5.06 -27.75
C GLU A 223 15.40 -6.13 -27.02
N ILE A 224 14.12 -6.28 -27.37
CA ILE A 224 13.21 -7.27 -26.75
C ILE A 224 13.74 -8.72 -26.82
N ASP A 225 14.54 -9.01 -27.86
CA ASP A 225 15.15 -10.32 -28.14
C ASP A 225 16.47 -10.56 -27.38
N LYS A 226 17.03 -9.52 -26.76
CA LYS A 226 18.34 -9.61 -26.09
C LYS A 226 18.17 -9.56 -24.58
N HIS A 227 17.53 -8.51 -24.07
CA HIS A 227 17.40 -8.28 -22.64
C HIS A 227 16.04 -7.67 -22.29
N MET A 228 15.54 -7.99 -21.10
CA MET A 228 14.35 -7.41 -20.49
C MET A 228 14.68 -6.90 -19.09
N HIS A 229 13.98 -5.85 -18.66
CA HIS A 229 14.12 -5.28 -17.33
C HIS A 229 12.94 -5.67 -16.46
N ILE A 230 13.21 -6.24 -15.30
CA ILE A 230 12.19 -6.59 -14.33
C ILE A 230 12.20 -5.55 -13.23
N TYR A 231 11.06 -4.93 -13.00
CA TYR A 231 10.85 -3.95 -11.95
C TYR A 231 10.29 -4.65 -10.73
N ALA A 232 11.16 -4.98 -9.78
CA ALA A 232 10.81 -5.62 -8.51
C ALA A 232 10.51 -4.56 -7.45
N SER A 233 9.48 -4.77 -6.64
CA SER A 233 9.16 -3.89 -5.50
C SER A 233 9.69 -4.52 -4.22
N VAL A 234 10.75 -3.94 -3.66
CA VAL A 234 11.42 -4.47 -2.45
C VAL A 234 11.12 -3.56 -1.27
N ASP A 235 10.77 -4.14 -0.12
CA ASP A 235 10.46 -3.41 1.11
C ASP A 235 11.69 -2.65 1.66
N GLU A 236 11.44 -1.50 2.31
CA GLU A 236 12.48 -0.68 2.95
C GLU A 236 13.37 -1.48 3.91
N ALA A 237 12.80 -2.44 4.63
CA ALA A 237 13.53 -3.27 5.60
C ALA A 237 14.66 -4.12 4.95
N ASP A 238 14.50 -4.48 3.67
CA ASP A 238 15.39 -5.40 2.97
C ASP A 238 16.30 -4.71 1.94
N ILE A 239 16.05 -3.44 1.60
CA ILE A 239 16.81 -2.73 0.54
C ILE A 239 18.31 -2.62 0.84
N GLY A 240 18.70 -2.52 2.12
CA GLY A 240 20.10 -2.48 2.53
C GLY A 240 20.85 -3.78 2.20
N GLN A 241 20.16 -4.92 2.30
CA GLN A 241 20.71 -6.22 1.94
C GLN A 241 20.85 -6.37 0.42
N ILE A 242 19.88 -5.85 -0.34
CA ILE A 242 19.92 -5.84 -1.81
C ILE A 242 21.02 -4.92 -2.35
N HIS A 243 21.30 -3.79 -1.69
CA HIS A 243 22.41 -2.92 -2.06
C HIS A 243 23.77 -3.65 -1.97
N ALA A 244 23.99 -4.38 -0.87
CA ALA A 244 25.17 -5.21 -0.70
C ALA A 244 25.23 -6.36 -1.72
N ALA A 245 24.09 -6.94 -2.08
CA ALA A 245 24.00 -7.99 -3.09
C ALA A 245 24.37 -7.48 -4.50
N LYS A 246 23.96 -6.24 -4.83
CA LYS A 246 24.33 -5.57 -6.08
C LYS A 246 25.84 -5.33 -6.17
N GLU A 247 26.46 -4.79 -5.12
CA GLU A 247 27.91 -4.55 -5.09
C GLU A 247 28.72 -5.84 -5.28
N ARG A 248 28.19 -6.96 -4.78
CA ARG A 248 28.81 -8.30 -4.91
C ARG A 248 28.39 -9.04 -6.18
N ASN A 249 27.61 -8.40 -7.06
CA ASN A 249 27.11 -8.94 -8.32
C ASN A 249 26.48 -10.34 -8.20
N LYS A 250 25.59 -10.51 -7.21
CA LYS A 250 24.90 -11.79 -6.97
C LYS A 250 23.77 -12.02 -7.99
N PRO A 251 23.55 -13.29 -8.41
CA PRO A 251 22.47 -13.61 -9.33
C PRO A 251 21.10 -13.52 -8.65
N VAL A 252 20.10 -13.11 -9.41
CA VAL A 252 18.69 -13.07 -9.02
C VAL A 252 17.96 -14.14 -9.78
N LYS A 253 17.25 -15.01 -9.06
CA LYS A 253 16.45 -16.07 -9.66
C LYS A 253 15.00 -15.64 -9.69
N PHE A 254 14.31 -15.86 -10.79
CA PHE A 254 12.90 -15.50 -10.89
C PHE A 254 12.14 -16.48 -11.77
N THR A 255 10.83 -16.57 -11.53
CA THR A 255 9.87 -17.27 -12.36
C THR A 255 8.82 -16.28 -12.86
N VAL A 256 8.21 -16.56 -13.99
CA VAL A 256 7.06 -15.80 -14.51
C VAL A 256 5.80 -16.63 -14.38
N ASP A 257 4.67 -16.00 -14.11
CA ASP A 257 3.40 -16.73 -13.91
C ASP A 257 2.97 -17.51 -15.16
N ALA A 258 3.39 -17.06 -16.35
CA ALA A 258 3.16 -17.76 -17.61
C ALA A 258 3.99 -19.06 -17.76
N TYR A 259 5.14 -19.16 -17.08
CA TYR A 259 6.06 -20.30 -17.14
C TYR A 259 6.59 -20.63 -15.73
N PRO A 260 5.74 -21.16 -14.83
CA PRO A 260 6.12 -21.42 -13.43
C PRO A 260 7.16 -22.54 -13.27
N GLY A 261 7.35 -23.39 -14.30
CA GLY A 261 8.34 -24.47 -14.31
C GLY A 261 9.73 -24.07 -14.84
N ASP A 262 9.85 -22.88 -15.45
CA ASP A 262 11.12 -22.40 -16.01
C ASP A 262 11.76 -21.41 -15.02
N LEU A 263 12.98 -21.71 -14.58
CA LEU A 263 13.77 -20.84 -13.72
C LEU A 263 14.65 -19.92 -14.58
N PHE A 264 14.40 -18.62 -14.49
CA PHE A 264 15.20 -17.61 -15.18
C PHE A 264 16.20 -16.95 -14.23
N GLU A 265 17.36 -16.60 -14.74
CA GLU A 265 18.41 -15.91 -13.99
C GLU A 265 18.61 -14.48 -14.54
N GLY A 266 18.73 -13.52 -13.63
CA GLY A 266 18.98 -12.11 -13.93
C GLY A 266 20.00 -11.50 -12.98
N VAL A 267 20.43 -10.29 -13.26
CA VAL A 267 21.38 -9.52 -12.42
C VAL A 267 20.80 -8.17 -12.05
N ILE A 268 21.13 -7.67 -10.85
CA ILE A 268 20.65 -6.36 -10.39
C ILE A 268 21.38 -5.26 -11.18
N ASP A 269 20.65 -4.55 -12.02
CA ASP A 269 21.18 -3.47 -12.84
C ASP A 269 21.25 -2.16 -12.03
N GLN A 270 20.11 -1.77 -11.46
CA GLN A 270 20.00 -0.54 -10.68
C GLN A 270 18.95 -0.62 -9.56
N ILE A 271 19.18 0.15 -8.51
CA ILE A 271 18.23 0.36 -7.42
C ILE A 271 17.77 1.81 -7.53
N ARG A 272 16.47 2.06 -7.69
CA ARG A 272 15.95 3.42 -7.83
C ARG A 272 15.85 4.08 -6.45
N MET A 273 16.29 5.33 -6.37
CA MET A 273 16.23 6.11 -5.12
C MET A 273 14.85 6.67 -4.81
N ASN A 274 13.96 6.73 -5.80
CA ASN A 274 12.59 7.20 -5.63
C ASN A 274 11.73 6.08 -5.02
N SER A 275 11.30 6.25 -3.76
CA SER A 275 10.43 5.30 -3.08
C SER A 275 8.98 5.44 -3.55
N THR A 276 8.22 4.35 -3.45
CA THR A 276 6.79 4.31 -3.73
C THR A 276 6.05 3.75 -2.53
N THR A 277 5.04 4.48 -2.05
CA THR A 277 4.20 4.04 -0.93
C THR A 277 2.92 3.43 -1.50
N THR A 278 2.81 2.11 -1.46
CA THR A 278 1.61 1.38 -1.91
C THR A 278 1.02 0.69 -0.68
N GLN A 279 -0.25 0.91 -0.37
CA GLN A 279 -0.92 0.32 0.80
C GLN A 279 -0.19 0.58 2.15
N ASN A 280 0.32 1.80 2.36
CA ASN A 280 1.09 2.20 3.55
C ASN A 280 2.40 1.43 3.79
N VAL A 281 2.91 0.69 2.81
CA VAL A 281 4.24 0.06 2.84
C VAL A 281 5.17 0.81 1.88
N VAL A 282 6.33 1.24 2.40
CA VAL A 282 7.38 1.94 1.61
C VAL A 282 8.22 0.90 0.87
N THR A 283 8.22 0.97 -0.45
CA THR A 283 8.97 0.05 -1.33
C THR A 283 9.91 0.81 -2.25
N TYR A 284 11.07 0.20 -2.54
CA TYR A 284 12.05 0.71 -3.48
C TYR A 284 12.05 -0.16 -4.75
N PRO A 285 11.86 0.44 -5.94
CA PRO A 285 11.90 -0.31 -7.19
C PRO A 285 13.35 -0.70 -7.54
N VAL A 286 13.60 -1.99 -7.64
CA VAL A 286 14.88 -2.58 -8.07
C VAL A 286 14.72 -3.10 -9.51
N VAL A 287 15.63 -2.68 -10.39
CA VAL A 287 15.64 -3.09 -11.80
C VAL A 287 16.63 -4.23 -11.98
N ILE A 288 16.12 -5.36 -12.46
CA ILE A 288 16.90 -6.56 -12.76
C ILE A 288 16.98 -6.72 -14.27
N LYS A 289 18.19 -6.91 -14.80
CA LYS A 289 18.42 -7.21 -16.21
C LYS A 289 18.43 -8.72 -16.41
N ALA A 290 17.51 -9.20 -17.26
CA ALA A 290 17.36 -10.61 -17.60
C ALA A 290 17.57 -10.83 -19.11
N PRO A 291 18.32 -11.86 -19.54
CA PRO A 291 18.47 -12.22 -20.95
C PRO A 291 17.17 -12.84 -21.51
N ASN A 292 16.82 -12.55 -22.76
CA ASN A 292 15.60 -13.06 -23.40
C ASN A 292 15.79 -13.62 -24.83
N PRO A 293 16.74 -14.57 -25.05
CA PRO A 293 17.03 -15.09 -26.38
C PRO A 293 15.86 -15.86 -27.02
N ASP A 294 15.05 -16.54 -26.19
CA ASP A 294 13.94 -17.39 -26.64
C ASP A 294 12.60 -16.64 -26.74
N ARG A 295 12.58 -15.32 -26.52
CA ARG A 295 11.37 -14.46 -26.50
C ARG A 295 10.27 -14.92 -25.54
N LYS A 296 10.64 -15.67 -24.49
CA LYS A 296 9.69 -16.14 -23.46
C LYS A 296 9.22 -15.00 -22.54
N LEU A 297 10.08 -14.02 -22.28
CA LEU A 297 9.76 -12.87 -21.43
C LEU A 297 9.08 -11.79 -22.26
N MET A 298 7.80 -11.52 -21.98
CA MET A 298 7.04 -10.47 -22.66
C MET A 298 6.79 -9.27 -21.74
N PRO A 299 6.66 -8.04 -22.29
CA PRO A 299 6.28 -6.87 -21.53
C PRO A 299 4.94 -7.07 -20.79
N GLY A 300 4.87 -6.64 -19.53
CA GLY A 300 3.66 -6.72 -18.71
C GLY A 300 3.50 -8.02 -17.92
N MET A 301 4.37 -9.02 -18.09
CA MET A 301 4.35 -10.24 -17.28
C MET A 301 4.68 -9.94 -15.81
N THR A 302 4.01 -10.65 -14.91
CA THR A 302 4.30 -10.68 -13.46
C THR A 302 5.35 -11.74 -13.14
N THR A 303 6.27 -11.40 -12.26
CA THR A 303 7.41 -12.24 -11.87
C THR A 303 7.46 -12.44 -10.36
N ASN A 304 7.74 -13.67 -9.93
CA ASN A 304 8.14 -13.98 -8.57
C ASN A 304 9.67 -14.06 -8.51
N ILE A 305 10.27 -13.26 -7.66
CA ILE A 305 11.71 -12.97 -7.66
C ILE A 305 12.29 -13.36 -6.32
N SER A 306 13.39 -14.10 -6.34
CA SER A 306 14.20 -14.42 -5.17
C SER A 306 15.60 -13.83 -5.37
N PHE A 307 15.88 -12.75 -4.62
CA PHE A 307 17.19 -12.11 -4.61
C PHE A 307 18.14 -12.91 -3.74
N GLN A 308 19.25 -13.39 -4.29
CA GLN A 308 20.31 -14.00 -3.50
C GLN A 308 21.14 -12.89 -2.83
N VAL A 309 20.90 -12.65 -1.55
CA VAL A 309 21.56 -11.57 -0.78
C VAL A 309 23.00 -11.94 -0.44
N ASP A 310 23.17 -13.10 0.17
CA ASP A 310 24.47 -13.65 0.51
C ASP A 310 24.44 -15.15 0.32
N ALA A 311 25.58 -15.68 -0.10
CA ALA A 311 25.75 -17.09 -0.37
C ALA A 311 27.17 -17.47 0.00
N LYS A 312 27.30 -18.35 0.98
CA LYS A 312 28.59 -18.94 1.34
C LYS A 312 28.57 -20.42 0.99
N ALA A 313 29.40 -20.77 0.01
CA ALA A 313 29.66 -22.15 -0.36
C ALA A 313 30.61 -22.80 0.67
N ASP A 314 30.47 -24.11 0.83
CA ASP A 314 31.34 -24.94 1.68
C ASP A 314 31.41 -24.54 3.17
N VAL A 315 30.32 -24.01 3.73
CA VAL A 315 30.24 -23.69 5.16
C VAL A 315 29.70 -24.90 5.93
N LEU A 316 30.18 -25.06 7.16
CA LEU A 316 29.68 -26.05 8.11
C LEU A 316 28.22 -25.74 8.44
N ARG A 317 27.32 -26.62 7.98
CA ARG A 317 25.89 -26.58 8.26
C ARG A 317 25.63 -27.33 9.54
N VAL A 318 25.03 -26.63 10.50
CA VAL A 318 24.61 -27.19 11.78
C VAL A 318 23.09 -27.00 11.89
N PRO A 319 22.32 -28.03 12.31
CA PRO A 319 20.90 -27.87 12.55
C PRO A 319 20.61 -26.75 13.54
N VAL A 320 19.61 -25.91 13.28
CA VAL A 320 19.24 -24.76 14.14
C VAL A 320 18.98 -25.18 15.59
N ALA A 321 18.48 -26.41 15.81
CA ALA A 321 18.25 -26.97 17.14
C ALA A 321 19.54 -27.07 17.99
N ALA A 322 20.70 -27.35 17.38
CA ALA A 322 21.96 -27.48 18.10
C ALA A 322 22.53 -26.12 18.57
N LEU A 323 22.11 -25.01 17.94
CA LEU A 323 22.47 -23.65 18.32
C LEU A 323 21.64 -23.10 19.50
N ARG A 324 20.57 -23.81 19.86
CA ARG A 324 19.63 -23.45 20.94
C ARG A 324 19.74 -24.39 22.15
N TYR A 325 20.63 -25.37 22.11
CA TYR A 325 20.80 -26.36 23.17
C TYR A 325 21.77 -25.87 24.25
N ALA A 326 21.37 -25.94 25.52
CA ALA A 326 22.18 -25.62 26.68
C ALA A 326 22.30 -26.85 27.61
N PRO A 327 23.48 -27.50 27.71
CA PRO A 327 23.66 -28.67 28.54
C PRO A 327 23.85 -28.32 30.03
N PRO A 328 23.49 -29.22 30.96
CA PRO A 328 23.78 -29.07 32.38
C PRO A 328 25.29 -28.99 32.69
N ALA A 329 25.70 -28.14 33.64
CA ALA A 329 27.12 -27.89 33.98
C ALA A 329 27.94 -29.14 34.36
N ALA A 330 27.28 -30.19 34.86
CA ALA A 330 27.90 -31.48 35.19
C ALA A 330 28.39 -32.27 33.96
N GLN A 331 27.89 -31.95 32.76
CA GLN A 331 28.14 -32.68 31.51
C GLN A 331 29.11 -31.92 30.57
N VAL A 332 29.58 -30.74 31.00
CA VAL A 332 30.52 -29.88 30.26
C VAL A 332 31.92 -29.99 30.87
N ARG A 333 32.94 -29.93 30.01
CA ARG A 333 34.34 -29.95 30.45
C ARG A 333 34.63 -28.82 31.44
N PRO A 334 35.43 -29.04 32.50
CA PRO A 334 35.73 -28.02 33.50
C PRO A 334 36.25 -26.70 32.91
N GLU A 335 37.04 -26.78 31.84
CA GLU A 335 37.60 -25.66 31.08
C GLU A 335 36.55 -24.82 30.33
N ASP A 336 35.45 -25.42 29.87
CA ASP A 336 34.42 -24.80 29.03
C ASP A 336 33.19 -24.31 29.82
N ARG A 337 33.17 -24.49 31.15
CA ARG A 337 32.04 -24.09 32.01
C ARG A 337 31.82 -22.58 32.05
N HIS A 338 32.83 -21.77 31.79
CA HIS A 338 32.72 -20.31 31.73
C HIS A 338 31.77 -19.81 30.62
N TYR A 339 31.52 -20.63 29.59
CA TYR A 339 30.54 -20.34 28.54
C TYR A 339 29.08 -20.56 28.98
N LEU A 340 28.83 -21.30 30.06
CA LEU A 340 27.50 -21.45 30.66
C LEU A 340 27.12 -20.20 31.45
N ASP A 341 28.08 -19.62 32.20
CA ASP A 341 27.88 -18.42 33.02
C ASP A 341 27.66 -17.17 32.16
N ALA A 342 28.35 -17.04 31.02
CA ALA A 342 28.16 -15.92 30.07
C ALA A 342 26.78 -15.90 29.38
N SER A 343 26.00 -17.00 29.48
CA SER A 343 24.63 -17.09 28.95
C SER A 343 23.55 -16.76 29.98
N SER A 344 23.94 -16.56 31.24
CA SER A 344 23.05 -16.06 32.29
C SER A 344 23.14 -14.54 32.32
N PRO A 345 22.04 -13.78 32.17
CA PRO A 345 22.09 -12.33 32.29
C PRO A 345 22.45 -11.97 33.73
N ASP A 346 23.71 -11.58 33.94
CA ASP A 346 24.17 -11.11 35.24
C ASP A 346 23.38 -9.86 35.64
N LYS A 347 22.88 -9.87 36.87
CA LYS A 347 21.84 -8.98 37.40
C LYS A 347 22.39 -7.70 38.00
N THR A 348 23.61 -7.32 37.62
CA THR A 348 24.33 -6.22 38.25
C THR A 348 25.23 -5.55 37.25
N GLU A 349 24.72 -4.55 36.52
CA GLU A 349 25.48 -3.34 36.21
C GLU A 349 24.58 -2.22 35.70
N GLY A 350 24.85 -1.02 36.20
CA GLY A 350 24.02 0.16 36.06
C GLY A 350 24.08 0.80 34.67
N LYS A 351 23.04 1.58 34.43
CA LYS A 351 22.75 2.48 33.30
C LYS A 351 23.99 3.30 32.87
N LEU A 352 24.74 2.82 31.88
CA LEU A 352 25.68 3.63 31.10
C LEU A 352 25.18 3.72 29.65
N ILE A 353 25.07 4.94 29.13
CA ILE A 353 24.67 5.21 27.75
C ILE A 353 25.84 4.83 26.86
N HIS A 354 25.72 3.71 26.13
CA HIS A 354 26.77 3.25 25.21
C HIS A 354 26.76 4.08 23.93
N SER A 355 27.94 4.46 23.44
CA SER A 355 28.14 5.15 22.17
C SER A 355 27.75 4.27 20.96
N ALA A 356 27.47 4.89 19.81
CA ALA A 356 27.03 4.16 18.60
C ALA A 356 28.08 3.14 18.10
N SER A 357 29.37 3.39 18.33
CA SER A 357 30.47 2.46 18.06
C SER A 357 30.49 1.26 19.00
N GLU A 358 30.21 1.45 20.29
CA GLU A 358 30.16 0.36 21.28
C GLU A 358 28.92 -0.52 21.12
N LYS A 359 27.79 0.07 20.70
CA LYS A 359 26.58 -0.70 20.32
C LYS A 359 26.83 -1.59 19.09
N ALA A 360 27.65 -1.14 18.14
CA ALA A 360 28.03 -1.93 16.97
C ALA A 360 28.95 -3.11 17.32
N GLU A 361 29.87 -2.94 18.27
CA GLU A 361 30.71 -4.02 18.78
C GLU A 361 29.92 -5.02 19.65
N GLN A 362 28.99 -4.55 20.49
CA GLN A 362 28.08 -5.43 21.24
C GLN A 362 27.18 -6.27 20.32
N SER A 363 26.73 -5.71 19.19
CA SER A 363 25.95 -6.45 18.19
C SER A 363 26.78 -7.55 17.51
N ARG A 364 28.06 -7.30 17.22
CA ARG A 364 29.01 -8.32 16.73
C ARG A 364 29.26 -9.42 17.77
N ASN A 365 29.32 -9.09 19.05
CA ASN A 365 29.48 -10.08 20.12
C ASN A 365 28.21 -10.93 20.33
N ARG A 366 27.00 -10.39 20.12
CA ARG A 366 25.73 -11.14 20.16
C ARG A 366 25.59 -12.20 19.05
N GLN A 367 26.36 -12.09 17.96
CA GLN A 367 26.34 -13.06 16.85
C GLN A 367 27.17 -14.33 17.11
N ARG A 368 27.94 -14.38 18.21
CA ARG A 368 28.66 -15.58 18.65
C ARG A 368 27.71 -16.50 19.42
N ARG A 369 27.45 -17.70 18.90
CA ARG A 369 26.70 -18.76 19.59
C ARG A 369 27.58 -19.97 19.83
N ILE A 370 27.18 -20.85 20.74
CA ILE A 370 27.98 -22.02 21.11
C ILE A 370 27.29 -23.27 20.57
N VAL A 371 28.04 -24.12 19.89
CA VAL A 371 27.62 -25.48 19.51
C VAL A 371 28.36 -26.46 20.40
N TRP A 372 27.62 -27.42 20.95
CA TRP A 372 28.17 -28.45 21.81
C TRP A 372 28.56 -29.66 20.99
N VAL A 373 29.84 -30.02 21.01
CA VAL A 373 30.38 -31.19 20.31
C VAL A 373 30.65 -32.29 21.33
N GLN A 374 30.20 -33.51 21.03
CA GLN A 374 30.45 -34.67 21.86
C GLN A 374 31.91 -35.13 21.69
N ASP A 375 32.72 -34.99 22.74
CA ASP A 375 34.14 -35.36 22.74
C ASP A 375 34.47 -36.18 24.00
N GLY A 376 34.26 -37.50 23.91
CA GLY A 376 34.32 -38.42 25.03
C GLY A 376 33.03 -38.41 25.88
N PRO A 377 33.13 -38.53 27.23
CA PRO A 377 31.96 -38.49 28.13
C PRO A 377 31.46 -37.07 28.45
N LEU A 378 32.13 -36.01 27.98
CA LEU A 378 31.81 -34.61 28.27
C LEU A 378 31.64 -33.80 26.97
N LEU A 379 30.78 -32.78 27.01
CA LEU A 379 30.54 -31.86 25.89
C LEU A 379 31.61 -30.77 25.86
N LYS A 380 32.20 -30.55 24.68
CA LYS A 380 33.13 -29.46 24.38
C LYS A 380 32.36 -28.27 23.80
N ALA A 381 32.58 -27.07 24.32
CA ALA A 381 32.00 -25.86 23.77
C ALA A 381 32.80 -25.42 22.54
N VAL A 382 32.16 -25.33 21.38
CA VAL A 382 32.76 -24.75 20.18
C VAL A 382 32.00 -23.45 19.85
N PRO A 383 32.62 -22.27 20.05
CA PRO A 383 32.00 -21.01 19.65
C PRO A 383 31.93 -20.94 18.12
N VAL A 384 30.74 -20.67 17.59
CA VAL A 384 30.42 -20.51 16.17
C VAL A 384 29.79 -19.15 15.92
N THR A 385 30.13 -18.52 14.80
CA THR A 385 29.50 -17.29 14.34
C THR A 385 28.30 -17.64 13.47
N LEU A 386 27.11 -17.15 13.83
CA LEU A 386 25.89 -17.43 13.07
C LEU A 386 25.87 -16.69 11.74
N GLY A 387 25.42 -17.38 10.70
CA GLY A 387 24.84 -16.78 9.50
C GLY A 387 23.31 -16.67 9.61
N LEU A 388 22.78 -15.75 8.78
CA LEU A 388 21.39 -15.29 8.54
C LEU A 388 20.22 -16.20 9.02
N LEU A 389 19.17 -15.56 9.59
CA LEU A 389 17.93 -16.16 10.15
C LEU A 389 16.69 -15.37 9.67
N ALA A 390 15.55 -16.03 9.41
CA ALA A 390 14.30 -15.41 8.90
C ALA A 390 13.04 -15.80 9.74
N GLY A 391 12.06 -14.88 9.89
CA GLY A 391 10.74 -15.11 10.53
C GLY A 391 9.76 -13.91 10.52
N THR A 392 8.44 -14.18 10.47
CA THR A 392 7.27 -13.33 10.07
C THR A 392 6.37 -12.81 11.21
N ALA A 393 5.53 -11.78 10.96
CA ALA A 393 4.61 -11.11 11.91
C ALA A 393 3.17 -10.89 11.35
N ALA A 394 2.17 -10.70 12.24
CA ALA A 394 0.73 -10.58 11.96
C ALA A 394 0.19 -9.12 12.06
N THR A 395 -0.86 -8.80 11.29
CA THR A 395 -1.41 -7.46 11.03
C THR A 395 -2.69 -7.13 11.83
N SER A 396 -2.77 -5.92 12.37
CA SER A 396 -3.98 -5.29 12.94
C SER A 396 -4.75 -4.54 11.86
N SER A 397 -6.09 -4.55 11.90
CA SER A 397 -6.94 -3.72 11.04
C SER A 397 -6.73 -2.23 11.36
N GLY A 398 -6.11 -1.47 10.46
CA GLY A 398 -5.69 -0.09 10.69
C GLY A 398 -6.79 0.99 10.68
N ARG A 399 -8.07 0.65 10.91
CA ARG A 399 -9.18 1.62 10.94
C ARG A 399 -9.42 2.16 12.35
N THR A 400 -9.67 3.46 12.47
CA THR A 400 -9.76 4.16 13.77
C THR A 400 -10.94 5.12 13.83
N ILE A 401 -11.31 5.55 15.04
CA ILE A 401 -12.34 6.58 15.25
C ILE A 401 -12.03 7.90 14.53
N TYR A 402 -10.75 8.17 14.24
CA TYR A 402 -10.33 9.35 13.51
C TYR A 402 -10.75 9.34 12.04
N ASP A 403 -11.00 8.18 11.43
CA ASP A 403 -11.42 8.11 10.02
C ASP A 403 -12.80 8.77 9.82
N ALA A 404 -13.74 8.50 10.74
CA ALA A 404 -15.05 9.15 10.76
C ALA A 404 -14.92 10.66 11.03
N ALA A 405 -14.00 11.06 11.91
CA ALA A 405 -13.73 12.47 12.18
C ALA A 405 -13.13 13.20 10.96
N ILE A 406 -12.21 12.54 10.24
CA ILE A 406 -11.60 13.07 9.01
C ILE A 406 -12.65 13.22 7.92
N THR A 407 -13.49 12.20 7.70
CA THR A 407 -14.57 12.29 6.70
C THR A 407 -15.60 13.35 7.05
N ASN A 408 -15.90 13.57 8.33
CA ASN A 408 -16.77 14.67 8.77
C ASN A 408 -16.26 16.05 8.33
N THR A 409 -14.94 16.27 8.26
CA THR A 409 -14.38 17.55 7.75
C THR A 409 -14.75 17.84 6.29
N THR A 410 -15.10 16.81 5.50
CA THR A 410 -15.54 16.99 4.11
C THR A 410 -16.92 17.66 4.02
N ILE A 411 -17.74 17.58 5.07
CA ILE A 411 -19.01 18.31 5.16
C ILE A 411 -18.74 19.81 5.24
N ASP A 412 -17.78 20.22 6.07
CA ASP A 412 -17.38 21.62 6.20
C ASP A 412 -16.76 22.13 4.89
N GLN A 413 -15.95 21.31 4.22
CA GLN A 413 -15.41 21.64 2.88
C GLN A 413 -16.52 21.81 1.84
N ALA A 414 -17.55 20.97 1.87
CA ALA A 414 -18.70 21.09 0.97
C ALA A 414 -19.55 22.34 1.29
N GLN A 415 -19.62 22.78 2.55
CA GLN A 415 -20.28 24.02 2.95
C GLN A 415 -19.47 25.26 2.57
N ALA A 416 -18.14 25.18 2.59
CA ALA A 416 -17.24 26.30 2.27
C ALA A 416 -17.43 26.87 0.85
N VAL A 417 -18.04 26.11 -0.06
CA VAL A 417 -18.40 26.60 -1.41
C VAL A 417 -19.38 27.80 -1.36
N PHE A 418 -20.13 27.95 -0.27
CA PHE A 418 -21.07 29.07 -0.05
C PHE A 418 -20.47 30.22 0.77
N ASP A 419 -19.21 30.11 1.21
CA ASP A 419 -18.53 31.16 1.93
C ASP A 419 -18.13 32.31 0.98
N PRO A 420 -18.11 33.56 1.48
CA PRO A 420 -17.65 34.69 0.68
C PRO A 420 -16.13 34.57 0.43
N VAL A 421 -15.72 34.74 -0.83
CA VAL A 421 -14.32 34.71 -1.26
C VAL A 421 -13.88 36.12 -1.62
N LEU A 422 -12.83 36.61 -0.96
CA LEU A 422 -12.13 37.84 -1.32
C LEU A 422 -10.83 37.49 -2.04
N LYS A 423 -10.69 37.93 -3.30
CA LYS A 423 -9.51 37.71 -4.13
C LYS A 423 -8.93 39.06 -4.54
N GLN A 424 -7.64 39.26 -4.27
CA GLN A 424 -6.89 40.40 -4.80
C GLN A 424 -5.87 39.91 -5.83
N THR A 425 -5.91 40.48 -7.04
CA THR A 425 -4.97 40.19 -8.12
C THR A 425 -4.22 41.47 -8.45
N ASN A 426 -2.89 41.42 -8.43
CA ASN A 426 -2.03 42.54 -8.77
C ASN A 426 -1.11 42.12 -9.93
N LEU A 427 -1.20 42.82 -11.05
CA LEU A 427 -0.46 42.53 -12.27
C LEU A 427 0.33 43.76 -12.71
N TRP A 428 1.66 43.63 -12.74
CA TRP A 428 2.54 44.63 -13.33
C TRP A 428 2.98 44.16 -14.71
N SER A 429 2.79 44.99 -15.73
CA SER A 429 3.17 44.65 -17.09
C SER A 429 3.83 45.83 -17.79
N ARG A 430 4.89 45.54 -18.54
CA ARG A 430 5.52 46.50 -19.45
C ARG A 430 5.45 45.94 -20.86
N THR A 431 4.78 46.65 -21.75
CA THR A 431 4.67 46.28 -23.16
C THR A 431 5.45 47.30 -23.98
N ASN A 432 6.34 46.82 -24.86
CA ASN A 432 7.11 47.69 -25.74
C ASN A 432 6.92 47.24 -27.19
N THR A 433 5.95 47.83 -27.88
CA THR A 433 5.64 47.49 -29.27
C THR A 433 6.37 48.43 -30.23
N PRO A 434 7.20 47.92 -31.16
CA PRO A 434 7.82 48.74 -32.19
C PRO A 434 6.84 49.04 -33.33
N PHE A 435 6.90 50.25 -33.89
CA PHE A 435 6.16 50.64 -35.09
C PHE A 435 7.03 51.55 -35.97
N ALA A 436 6.76 51.55 -37.28
CA ALA A 436 7.41 52.47 -38.21
C ALA A 436 6.64 53.78 -38.28
N THR A 437 7.34 54.91 -38.17
CA THR A 437 6.80 56.25 -38.39
C THR A 437 7.63 56.96 -39.44
N PHE A 438 7.03 57.90 -40.19
CA PHE A 438 7.81 58.75 -41.09
C PHE A 438 8.75 59.65 -40.28
N ASP A 439 9.95 59.90 -40.82
CA ASP A 439 10.90 60.84 -40.25
C ASP A 439 10.32 62.27 -40.39
N PRO A 440 10.10 63.01 -39.29
CA PRO A 440 9.52 64.36 -39.35
C PRO A 440 10.40 65.38 -40.08
N LEU A 441 11.68 65.08 -40.33
CA LEU A 441 12.61 65.93 -41.09
C LEU A 441 12.80 65.47 -42.55
N ASP A 442 12.44 64.22 -42.89
CA ASP A 442 12.50 63.68 -44.25
C ASP A 442 11.33 62.68 -44.47
N PRO A 443 10.18 63.13 -45.01
CA PRO A 443 8.99 62.28 -45.15
C PRO A 443 9.15 61.11 -46.14
N MET A 444 10.29 60.99 -46.82
CA MET A 444 10.64 59.82 -47.65
C MET A 444 11.38 58.72 -46.87
N ARG A 445 11.67 58.91 -45.58
CA ARG A 445 12.33 57.94 -44.69
C ARG A 445 11.40 57.47 -43.58
N SER A 446 11.62 56.23 -43.13
CA SER A 446 10.93 55.67 -41.96
C SER A 446 11.91 55.46 -40.81
N LEU A 447 11.47 55.81 -39.61
CA LEU A 447 12.13 55.55 -38.34
C LEU A 447 11.36 54.46 -37.61
N ILE A 448 12.07 53.55 -36.94
CA ILE A 448 11.44 52.61 -36.01
C ILE A 448 11.34 53.33 -34.66
N ALA A 449 10.11 53.58 -34.24
CA ALA A 449 9.80 54.11 -32.92
C ALA A 449 9.22 53.00 -32.04
N SER A 450 9.23 53.23 -30.73
CA SER A 450 8.62 52.33 -29.76
C SER A 450 7.82 53.13 -28.75
N THR A 451 6.68 52.60 -28.33
CA THR A 451 5.85 53.19 -27.28
C THR A 451 5.81 52.24 -26.09
N PRO A 452 6.79 52.34 -25.17
CA PRO A 452 6.72 51.57 -23.93
C PRO A 452 5.50 52.02 -23.13
N THR A 453 4.67 51.05 -22.78
CA THR A 453 3.50 51.23 -21.92
C THR A 453 3.73 50.43 -20.65
N ASP A 454 3.83 51.14 -19.53
CA ASP A 454 3.91 50.56 -18.20
C ASP A 454 2.50 50.55 -17.62
N ALA A 455 2.01 49.39 -17.20
CA ALA A 455 0.69 49.25 -16.61
C ALA A 455 0.77 48.49 -15.29
N TYR A 456 -0.03 48.93 -14.34
CA TYR A 456 -0.33 48.19 -13.12
C TYR A 456 -1.83 47.98 -13.07
N ARG A 457 -2.26 46.73 -12.90
CA ARG A 457 -3.67 46.36 -12.75
C ARG A 457 -3.88 45.75 -11.37
N SER A 458 -4.78 46.33 -10.59
CA SER A 458 -5.25 45.78 -9.32
C SER A 458 -6.73 45.42 -9.45
N ASP A 459 -7.07 44.16 -9.22
CA ASP A 459 -8.45 43.68 -9.19
C ASP A 459 -8.74 43.14 -7.77
N LEU A 460 -9.75 43.69 -7.10
CA LEU A 460 -10.30 43.18 -5.85
C LEU A 460 -11.70 42.62 -6.13
N ASN A 461 -11.86 41.30 -6.00
CA ASN A 461 -13.09 40.57 -6.25
C ASN A 461 -13.62 40.02 -4.92
N LEU A 462 -14.86 40.37 -4.55
CA LEU A 462 -15.60 39.75 -3.45
C LEU A 462 -16.78 38.98 -4.03
N THR A 463 -16.76 37.64 -3.96
CA THR A 463 -17.79 36.76 -4.52
C THR A 463 -18.47 35.93 -3.45
N LYS A 464 -19.77 35.66 -3.60
CA LYS A 464 -20.51 34.74 -2.74
C LYS A 464 -21.56 33.97 -3.54
N THR A 465 -21.56 32.65 -3.37
CA THR A 465 -22.56 31.76 -3.97
C THR A 465 -23.68 31.47 -2.97
N ASN A 466 -24.93 31.47 -3.41
CA ASN A 466 -26.09 31.10 -2.59
C ASN A 466 -26.45 29.61 -2.75
N VAL A 467 -27.31 29.09 -1.89
CA VAL A 467 -27.73 27.67 -1.91
C VAL A 467 -28.64 27.34 -3.11
N LEU A 468 -29.10 28.34 -3.85
CA LEU A 468 -29.89 28.17 -5.07
C LEU A 468 -29.02 28.17 -6.34
N GLY A 469 -27.70 28.34 -6.22
CA GLY A 469 -26.72 28.38 -7.33
C GLY A 469 -26.41 29.79 -7.85
N GLY A 470 -27.08 30.82 -7.35
CA GLY A 470 -26.84 32.22 -7.73
C GLY A 470 -25.57 32.79 -7.11
N GLN A 471 -24.80 33.54 -7.90
CA GLN A 471 -23.54 34.15 -7.51
C GLN A 471 -23.67 35.67 -7.48
N LEU A 472 -23.35 36.29 -6.34
CA LEU A 472 -23.20 37.72 -6.17
C LEU A 472 -21.70 38.06 -6.18
N ALA A 473 -21.29 39.05 -6.98
CA ALA A 473 -19.92 39.54 -7.02
C ALA A 473 -19.88 41.06 -6.91
N LEU A 474 -18.91 41.56 -6.15
CA LEU A 474 -18.51 42.95 -6.11
C LEU A 474 -17.04 43.01 -6.53
N ASP A 475 -16.77 43.61 -7.67
CA ASP A 475 -15.44 43.78 -8.24
C ASP A 475 -15.02 45.24 -8.17
N TRP A 476 -13.75 45.48 -7.87
CA TRP A 476 -13.10 46.76 -8.02
C TRP A 476 -11.83 46.56 -8.84
N THR A 477 -11.73 47.25 -9.97
CA THR A 477 -10.57 47.22 -10.86
C THR A 477 -9.96 48.61 -10.95
N GLU A 478 -8.65 48.67 -10.83
CA GLU A 478 -7.84 49.87 -11.06
C GLU A 478 -6.71 49.50 -12.04
N ASN A 479 -6.52 50.28 -13.11
CA ASN A 479 -5.55 49.96 -14.16
C ASN A 479 -4.71 51.17 -14.63
N PRO A 480 -3.92 51.82 -13.75
CA PRO A 480 -3.04 52.90 -14.14
C PRO A 480 -2.06 52.46 -15.23
N THR A 481 -2.08 53.18 -16.34
CA THR A 481 -1.23 52.98 -17.50
C THR A 481 -0.47 54.27 -17.79
N ARG A 482 0.85 54.14 -17.92
CA ARG A 482 1.77 55.20 -18.28
C ARG A 482 2.34 54.92 -19.65
N ILE A 483 2.19 55.88 -20.55
CA ILE A 483 2.68 55.78 -21.92
C ILE A 483 3.97 56.61 -22.01
N ALA A 484 5.12 55.95 -22.13
CA ALA A 484 6.43 56.59 -22.19
C ALA A 484 6.90 56.78 -23.64
N ALA A 485 6.12 57.52 -24.44
CA ALA A 485 6.46 57.87 -25.83
C ALA A 485 6.63 59.39 -26.02
N PRO A 486 7.42 59.83 -27.03
CA PRO A 486 7.47 61.23 -27.42
C PRO A 486 6.12 61.64 -28.06
N GLY A 487 5.32 62.43 -27.35
CA GLY A 487 4.00 62.91 -27.79
C GLY A 487 3.24 63.60 -26.66
N VAL A 488 2.23 64.39 -27.00
CA VAL A 488 1.32 65.02 -26.02
C VAL A 488 0.11 64.10 -25.84
N PHE A 489 -0.01 63.49 -24.66
CA PHE A 489 -1.13 62.63 -24.30
C PHE A 489 -2.12 63.41 -23.41
N PRO A 490 -3.44 63.34 -23.66
CA PRO A 490 -4.43 64.10 -22.89
C PRO A 490 -4.42 63.79 -21.39
N LEU A 491 -4.16 62.53 -21.01
CA LEU A 491 -3.97 62.08 -19.63
C LEU A 491 -2.84 61.04 -19.59
N ASN A 492 -1.77 61.30 -18.83
CA ASN A 492 -0.65 60.37 -18.69
C ASN A 492 0.11 60.59 -17.36
N PRO A 493 0.11 59.62 -16.43
CA PRO A 493 -0.57 58.33 -16.53
C PRO A 493 -2.09 58.48 -16.56
N GLN A 494 -2.76 57.59 -17.29
CA GLN A 494 -4.22 57.46 -17.23
C GLN A 494 -4.55 56.30 -16.29
N ASN A 495 -5.52 56.50 -15.41
CA ASN A 495 -5.94 55.56 -14.40
C ASN A 495 -7.46 55.32 -14.49
N PRO A 496 -7.88 54.40 -15.37
CA PRO A 496 -9.23 53.88 -15.39
C PRO A 496 -9.49 53.06 -14.13
N THR A 497 -10.61 53.35 -13.47
CA THR A 497 -11.12 52.58 -12.35
C THR A 497 -12.53 52.09 -12.66
N ALA A 498 -12.90 50.94 -12.12
CA ALA A 498 -14.25 50.41 -12.24
C ALA A 498 -14.66 49.76 -10.92
N VAL A 499 -15.91 49.94 -10.53
CA VAL A 499 -16.57 49.09 -9.53
C VAL A 499 -17.70 48.38 -10.26
N ASP A 500 -17.76 47.06 -10.17
CA ASP A 500 -18.80 46.24 -10.79
C ASP A 500 -19.58 45.49 -9.70
N LEU A 501 -20.89 45.65 -9.69
CA LEU A 501 -21.80 44.80 -8.93
C LEU A 501 -22.49 43.86 -9.92
N SER A 502 -22.27 42.56 -9.77
CA SER A 502 -22.90 41.56 -10.63
C SER A 502 -23.63 40.48 -9.85
N TYR A 503 -24.74 40.01 -10.42
CA TYR A 503 -25.53 38.91 -9.91
C TYR A 503 -25.89 37.98 -11.06
N THR A 504 -25.49 36.72 -10.96
CA THR A 504 -25.79 35.68 -11.93
C THR A 504 -26.62 34.60 -11.26
N GLN A 505 -27.84 34.36 -11.74
CA GLN A 505 -28.73 33.32 -11.22
C GLN A 505 -28.98 32.26 -12.29
N PRO A 506 -28.49 31.02 -12.12
CA PRO A 506 -28.93 29.91 -12.97
C PRO A 506 -30.41 29.65 -12.76
N LEU A 507 -31.14 29.41 -13.86
CA LEU A 507 -32.58 29.16 -13.88
C LEU A 507 -32.93 27.71 -14.25
N LEU A 508 -32.05 27.01 -14.95
CA LEU A 508 -32.19 25.59 -15.32
C LEU A 508 -31.02 24.76 -14.76
N GLN A 509 -29.98 24.51 -15.56
CA GLN A 509 -28.77 23.81 -15.11
C GLN A 509 -28.07 24.59 -13.98
N GLY A 510 -27.79 23.92 -12.86
CA GLY A 510 -27.19 24.50 -11.66
C GLY A 510 -28.17 25.25 -10.77
N ALA A 511 -29.47 25.26 -11.11
CA ALA A 511 -30.49 25.92 -10.33
C ALA A 511 -31.07 24.99 -9.26
N GLY A 512 -31.39 25.60 -8.11
CA GLY A 512 -32.21 24.95 -7.09
C GLY A 512 -31.43 24.32 -5.94
N TYR A 513 -32.15 24.14 -4.84
CA TYR A 513 -31.61 23.64 -3.59
C TYR A 513 -30.98 22.24 -3.69
N PRO A 514 -31.68 21.19 -4.21
CA PRO A 514 -31.18 19.82 -4.08
C PRO A 514 -29.87 19.58 -4.85
N VAL A 515 -29.65 20.29 -5.96
CA VAL A 515 -28.43 20.17 -6.78
C VAL A 515 -27.24 20.81 -6.07
N ASN A 516 -27.42 22.02 -5.54
CA ASN A 516 -26.35 22.76 -4.88
C ASN A 516 -26.02 22.19 -3.49
N THR A 517 -26.98 21.58 -2.79
CA THR A 517 -26.72 20.89 -1.52
C THR A 517 -26.30 19.43 -1.68
N ALA A 518 -26.38 18.84 -2.88
CA ALA A 518 -26.03 17.43 -3.12
C ALA A 518 -24.64 17.05 -2.58
N PRO A 519 -23.56 17.83 -2.79
CA PRO A 519 -22.25 17.52 -2.21
C PRO A 519 -22.24 17.48 -0.68
N ILE A 520 -23.04 18.33 -0.02
CA ILE A 520 -23.17 18.33 1.46
C ILE A 520 -23.88 17.06 1.92
N VAL A 521 -24.94 16.65 1.23
CA VAL A 521 -25.69 15.42 1.57
C VAL A 521 -24.82 14.19 1.33
N ILE A 522 -24.09 14.14 0.21
CA ILE A 522 -23.14 13.05 -0.07
C ILE A 522 -22.04 12.99 0.99
N ALA A 523 -21.48 14.14 1.38
CA ALA A 523 -20.48 14.19 2.45
C ALA A 523 -21.03 13.64 3.78
N ARG A 524 -22.28 13.96 4.14
CA ARG A 524 -22.96 13.40 5.31
C ARG A 524 -23.12 11.89 5.24
N LEU A 525 -23.60 11.37 4.10
CA LEU A 525 -23.76 9.93 3.88
C LEU A 525 -22.40 9.19 3.95
N ASN A 526 -21.34 9.79 3.42
CA ASN A 526 -19.98 9.24 3.52
C ASN A 526 -19.47 9.22 4.97
N THR A 527 -19.79 10.24 5.77
CA THR A 527 -19.46 10.25 7.20
C THR A 527 -20.19 9.15 7.96
N GLU A 528 -21.48 8.94 7.68
CA GLU A 528 -22.23 7.82 8.25
C GLU A 528 -21.67 6.46 7.82
N GLN A 529 -21.31 6.32 6.53
CA GLN A 529 -20.65 5.13 6.03
C GLN A 529 -19.35 4.85 6.81
N SER A 530 -18.49 5.85 6.99
CA SER A 530 -17.24 5.72 7.74
C SER A 530 -17.47 5.32 9.20
N PHE A 531 -18.54 5.83 9.81
CA PHE A 531 -18.95 5.39 11.15
C PHE A 531 -19.33 3.91 11.19
N PHE A 532 -20.14 3.41 10.25
CA PHE A 532 -20.51 1.99 10.20
C PHE A 532 -19.32 1.08 9.89
N GLN A 533 -18.38 1.53 9.07
CA GLN A 533 -17.11 0.83 8.82
C GLN A 533 -16.25 0.70 10.09
N TYR A 534 -16.18 1.75 10.91
CA TYR A 534 -15.52 1.69 12.21
C TYR A 534 -16.27 0.75 13.17
N LYS A 535 -17.60 0.84 13.19
CA LYS A 535 -18.45 -0.05 13.98
C LYS A 535 -18.19 -1.53 13.64
N ASP A 536 -18.10 -1.88 12.36
CA ASP A 536 -17.74 -3.24 11.92
C ASP A 536 -16.37 -3.69 12.44
N GLY A 537 -15.35 -2.83 12.35
CA GLY A 537 -14.02 -3.10 12.88
C GLY A 537 -14.01 -3.35 14.39
N VAL A 538 -14.80 -2.60 15.17
CA VAL A 538 -14.93 -2.81 16.61
C VAL A 538 -15.72 -4.09 16.93
N GLN A 539 -16.76 -4.40 16.15
CA GLN A 539 -17.47 -5.69 16.27
C GLN A 539 -16.53 -6.87 16.06
N GLU A 540 -15.64 -6.78 15.07
CA GLU A 540 -14.65 -7.79 14.76
C GLU A 540 -13.57 -7.90 15.86
N LEU A 541 -13.14 -6.77 16.43
CA LEU A 541 -12.23 -6.76 17.58
C LEU A 541 -12.87 -7.47 18.79
N VAL A 542 -14.12 -7.17 19.11
CA VAL A 542 -14.84 -7.80 20.22
C VAL A 542 -15.00 -9.30 19.99
N ARG A 543 -15.36 -9.71 18.77
CA ARG A 543 -15.39 -11.14 18.37
C ARG A 543 -14.02 -11.80 18.58
N GLY A 544 -12.94 -11.16 18.13
CA GLY A 544 -11.58 -11.68 18.27
C GLY A 544 -11.09 -11.79 19.71
N VAL A 545 -11.49 -10.85 20.58
CA VAL A 545 -11.25 -10.91 22.03
C VAL A 545 -12.03 -12.07 22.66
N LEU A 546 -13.31 -12.25 22.33
CA LEU A 546 -14.12 -13.38 22.81
C LEU A 546 -13.52 -14.72 22.39
N GLU A 547 -13.15 -14.86 21.11
CA GLU A 547 -12.52 -16.08 20.58
C GLU A 547 -11.20 -16.38 21.28
N SER A 548 -10.33 -15.37 21.45
CA SER A 548 -9.04 -15.53 22.13
C SER A 548 -9.21 -15.88 23.61
N TYR A 549 -10.21 -15.28 24.27
CA TYR A 549 -10.57 -15.57 25.66
C TYR A 549 -10.98 -17.04 25.83
N TRP A 550 -11.93 -17.53 25.03
CA TRP A 550 -12.40 -18.91 25.11
C TRP A 550 -11.32 -19.93 24.71
N ASN A 551 -10.49 -19.61 23.72
CA ASN A 551 -9.34 -20.45 23.36
C ASN A 551 -8.32 -20.59 24.50
N LEU A 552 -8.10 -19.52 25.28
CA LEU A 552 -7.27 -19.59 26.48
C LEU A 552 -7.91 -20.47 27.56
N VAL A 553 -9.22 -20.34 27.81
CA VAL A 553 -9.95 -21.22 28.74
C VAL A 553 -9.82 -22.69 28.31
N GLN A 554 -9.99 -22.99 27.02
CA GLN A 554 -9.85 -24.34 26.48
C GLN A 554 -8.45 -24.91 26.73
N ALA A 555 -7.40 -24.15 26.40
CA ALA A 555 -6.02 -24.59 26.58
C ALA A 555 -5.72 -24.91 28.06
N ARG A 556 -6.29 -24.14 29.00
CA ARG A 556 -6.15 -24.37 30.44
C ARG A 556 -6.87 -25.64 30.90
N VAL A 557 -8.09 -25.89 30.43
CA VAL A 557 -8.82 -27.14 30.73
C VAL A 557 -8.06 -28.36 30.20
N VAL A 558 -7.50 -28.28 28.98
CA VAL A 558 -6.67 -29.34 28.40
C VAL A 558 -5.42 -29.57 29.25
N ALA A 559 -4.72 -28.50 29.63
CA ALA A 559 -3.53 -28.60 30.48
C ALA A 559 -3.85 -29.24 31.84
N TRP A 560 -4.98 -28.88 32.46
CA TRP A 560 -5.45 -29.48 33.70
C TRP A 560 -5.73 -30.98 33.54
N ALA A 561 -6.47 -31.38 32.49
CA ALA A 561 -6.81 -32.78 32.25
C ALA A 561 -5.55 -33.64 32.02
N ARG A 562 -4.58 -33.12 31.24
CA ARG A 562 -3.29 -33.80 31.02
C ARG A 562 -2.43 -33.85 32.29
N ASP A 563 -2.51 -32.86 33.17
CA ASP A 563 -1.79 -32.87 34.45
C ASP A 563 -2.27 -34.02 35.34
N ILE A 564 -3.59 -34.20 35.46
CA ILE A 564 -4.19 -35.32 36.19
C ILE A 564 -3.78 -36.67 35.58
N GLN A 565 -3.80 -36.81 34.25
CA GLN A 565 -3.36 -38.05 33.58
C GLN A 565 -1.88 -38.38 33.86
N VAL A 566 -1.01 -37.37 33.90
CA VAL A 566 0.41 -37.53 34.27
C VAL A 566 0.57 -37.95 35.72
N GLN A 567 -0.14 -37.30 36.65
CA GLN A 567 -0.07 -37.66 38.07
C GLN A 567 -0.49 -39.11 38.30
N GLN A 568 -1.65 -39.51 37.76
CA GLN A 568 -2.19 -40.86 37.90
C GLN A 568 -1.29 -41.92 37.22
N SER A 569 -0.78 -41.64 36.02
CA SER A 569 0.12 -42.58 35.31
C SER A 569 1.51 -42.69 35.96
N GLN A 570 2.00 -41.64 36.61
CA GLN A 570 3.25 -41.70 37.37
C GLN A 570 3.13 -42.61 38.59
N GLU A 571 2.06 -42.44 39.38
CA GLU A 571 1.79 -43.30 40.53
C GLU A 571 1.69 -44.77 40.13
N ALA A 572 1.04 -45.02 39.00
CA ALA A 572 0.91 -46.34 38.45
C ALA A 572 2.21 -46.97 37.99
N PHE A 573 3.05 -46.20 37.29
CA PHE A 573 4.36 -46.66 36.86
C PHE A 573 5.22 -47.05 38.08
N GLU A 574 5.24 -46.22 39.13
CA GLU A 574 5.98 -46.54 40.35
C GLU A 574 5.43 -47.78 41.07
N ARG A 575 4.10 -47.98 41.05
CA ARG A 575 3.46 -49.16 41.62
C ARG A 575 3.83 -50.44 40.86
N GLU A 576 3.75 -50.44 39.54
CA GLU A 576 4.10 -51.62 38.72
C GLU A 576 5.60 -51.94 38.84
N LYS A 577 6.45 -50.91 38.89
CA LYS A 577 7.88 -51.07 39.15
C LYS A 577 8.14 -51.67 40.54
N ALA A 578 7.36 -51.30 41.55
CA ALA A 578 7.45 -51.92 42.88
C ALA A 578 7.01 -53.39 42.86
N ARG A 579 5.90 -53.72 42.18
CA ARG A 579 5.41 -55.12 42.03
C ARG A 579 6.42 -56.02 41.32
N PHE A 580 7.04 -55.51 40.25
CA PHE A 580 8.10 -56.20 39.53
C PHE A 580 9.31 -56.48 40.43
N LYS A 581 9.75 -55.49 41.23
CA LYS A 581 10.84 -55.68 42.21
C LYS A 581 10.53 -56.75 43.27
N THR A 582 9.26 -56.90 43.63
CA THR A 582 8.81 -57.93 44.58
C THR A 582 8.54 -59.30 43.94
N GLY A 583 8.79 -59.47 42.64
CA GLY A 583 8.60 -60.74 41.92
C GLY A 583 7.15 -61.06 41.50
N PHE A 584 6.22 -60.12 41.71
CA PHE A 584 4.78 -60.29 41.42
C PHE A 584 4.33 -59.54 40.14
N GLY A 585 5.26 -59.01 39.35
CA GLY A 585 4.96 -58.21 38.15
C GLY A 585 5.72 -58.70 36.92
N ASP A 586 5.18 -58.39 35.73
CA ASP A 586 5.80 -58.68 34.43
C ASP A 586 6.63 -57.49 33.93
N ALA A 587 7.73 -57.75 33.23
CA ALA A 587 8.55 -56.69 32.64
C ALA A 587 7.79 -55.92 31.55
N GLY A 588 6.88 -56.58 30.83
CA GLY A 588 6.02 -55.97 29.82
C GLY A 588 5.07 -54.92 30.39
N THR A 589 4.44 -55.19 31.55
CA THR A 589 3.50 -54.25 32.17
C THR A 589 4.19 -52.98 32.67
N VAL A 590 5.40 -53.11 33.23
CA VAL A 590 6.23 -51.96 33.64
C VAL A 590 6.66 -51.12 32.44
N ALA A 591 7.10 -51.76 31.35
CA ALA A 591 7.50 -51.06 30.13
C ALA A 591 6.32 -50.31 29.51
N GLN A 592 5.14 -50.93 29.46
CA GLN A 592 3.92 -50.28 28.95
C GLN A 592 3.51 -49.08 29.81
N ALA A 593 3.53 -49.21 31.14
CA ALA A 593 3.23 -48.11 32.04
C ALA A 593 4.22 -46.93 31.87
N GLN A 594 5.51 -47.22 31.67
CA GLN A 594 6.51 -46.20 31.37
C GLN A 594 6.22 -45.48 30.05
N VAL A 595 5.82 -46.20 29.00
CA VAL A 595 5.44 -45.62 27.70
C VAL A 595 4.27 -44.65 27.87
N THR A 596 3.20 -45.09 28.54
CA THR A 596 2.01 -44.28 28.76
C THR A 596 2.30 -43.04 29.63
N PHE A 597 3.05 -43.18 30.72
CA PHE A 597 3.50 -42.05 31.52
C PHE A 597 4.31 -41.04 30.69
N SER A 598 5.24 -41.53 29.86
CA SER A 598 6.08 -40.68 29.02
C SER A 598 5.26 -39.95 27.95
N GLN A 599 4.25 -40.62 27.37
CA GLN A 599 3.32 -40.03 26.40
C GLN A 599 2.47 -38.93 27.04
N PHE A 600 1.86 -39.19 28.20
CA PHE A 600 1.09 -38.16 28.92
C PHE A 600 1.97 -36.99 29.35
N ARG A 601 3.21 -37.25 29.77
CA ARG A 601 4.17 -36.19 30.12
C ARG A 601 4.51 -35.31 28.91
N ALA A 602 4.71 -35.90 27.72
CA ALA A 602 4.92 -35.16 26.49
C ALA A 602 3.68 -34.30 26.14
N ALA A 603 2.47 -34.87 26.26
CA ALA A 603 1.22 -34.16 26.02
C ALA A 603 1.00 -32.99 26.98
N LEU A 604 1.36 -33.13 28.27
CA LEU A 604 1.29 -32.05 29.25
C LEU A 604 2.26 -30.91 28.92
N ILE A 605 3.49 -31.22 28.48
CA ILE A 605 4.47 -30.19 28.07
C ILE A 605 3.91 -29.39 26.88
N ALA A 606 3.34 -30.07 25.89
CA ALA A 606 2.70 -29.41 24.75
C ALA A 606 1.49 -28.57 25.17
N ALA A 607 0.61 -29.09 26.03
CA ALA A 607 -0.55 -28.36 26.52
C ALA A 607 -0.16 -27.10 27.33
N ARG A 608 0.91 -27.16 28.13
CA ARG A 608 1.43 -25.99 28.85
C ARG A 608 2.04 -24.95 27.91
N ALA A 609 2.73 -25.39 26.86
CA ALA A 609 3.23 -24.47 25.82
C ALA A 609 2.06 -23.77 25.10
N GLU A 610 1.00 -24.50 24.78
CA GLU A 610 -0.20 -23.95 24.14
C GLU A 610 -0.90 -22.89 25.00
N VAL A 611 -0.99 -23.10 26.32
CA VAL A 611 -1.51 -22.08 27.25
C VAL A 611 -0.72 -20.78 27.13
N LEU A 612 0.61 -20.86 27.10
CA LEU A 612 1.47 -19.66 26.95
C LEU A 612 1.29 -19.01 25.57
N THR A 613 1.11 -19.79 24.51
CA THR A 613 0.84 -19.27 23.16
C THR A 613 -0.50 -18.54 23.10
N ARG A 614 -1.58 -19.11 23.67
CA ARG A 614 -2.91 -18.47 23.72
C ARG A 614 -2.93 -17.26 24.63
N GLU A 615 -2.21 -17.31 25.74
CA GLU A 615 -1.99 -16.16 26.61
C GLU A 615 -1.26 -15.03 25.86
N GLY A 616 -0.23 -15.35 25.08
CA GLY A 616 0.45 -14.40 24.21
C GLY A 616 -0.48 -13.75 23.18
N ALA A 617 -1.43 -14.50 22.62
CA ALA A 617 -2.43 -13.95 21.70
C ALA A 617 -3.37 -12.95 22.39
N VAL A 618 -3.83 -13.27 23.61
CA VAL A 618 -4.64 -12.34 24.42
C VAL A 618 -3.84 -11.10 24.80
N ARG A 619 -2.57 -11.26 25.22
CA ARG A 619 -1.68 -10.13 25.51
C ARG A 619 -1.51 -9.22 24.30
N ASN A 620 -1.33 -9.78 23.11
CA ASN A 620 -1.22 -9.01 21.89
C ASN A 620 -2.50 -8.17 21.63
N LEU A 621 -3.69 -8.76 21.82
CA LEU A 621 -4.95 -8.04 21.70
C LEU A 621 -5.13 -6.93 22.75
N LEU A 622 -4.58 -7.12 23.95
CA LEU A 622 -4.58 -6.12 25.02
C LEU A 622 -3.47 -5.06 24.87
N GLY A 623 -2.59 -5.20 23.87
CA GLY A 623 -1.41 -4.34 23.71
C GLY A 623 -0.37 -4.50 24.82
N LEU A 624 -0.38 -5.63 25.53
CA LEU A 624 0.58 -5.96 26.58
C LEU A 624 1.85 -6.58 25.98
N PRO A 625 3.02 -6.41 26.62
CA PRO A 625 4.24 -7.07 26.19
C PRO A 625 4.07 -8.61 26.20
N PRO A 626 4.80 -9.36 25.34
CA PRO A 626 4.66 -10.81 25.26
C PRO A 626 4.88 -11.55 26.58
N ASP A 627 5.73 -10.98 27.45
CA ASP A 627 6.02 -11.48 28.79
C ASP A 627 6.23 -10.31 29.77
N ASP A 628 5.70 -10.44 30.99
CA ASP A 628 5.79 -9.46 32.10
C ASP A 628 5.76 -10.18 33.47
N ASP A 629 6.19 -11.44 33.54
CA ASP A 629 6.17 -12.31 34.75
C ASP A 629 4.77 -12.54 35.39
N ARG A 630 3.71 -11.92 34.86
CA ARG A 630 2.32 -12.00 35.33
C ARG A 630 1.50 -12.93 34.46
N ARG A 631 0.74 -13.85 35.07
CA ARG A 631 -0.16 -14.75 34.35
C ARG A 631 -1.56 -14.17 34.23
N ILE A 632 -2.15 -14.26 33.04
CA ILE A 632 -3.56 -13.91 32.80
C ILE A 632 -4.42 -15.14 33.08
N VAL A 633 -5.40 -14.98 33.97
CA VAL A 633 -6.32 -16.04 34.40
C VAL A 633 -7.74 -15.59 34.06
N PRO A 634 -8.41 -16.24 33.09
CA PRO A 634 -9.84 -16.04 32.85
C PRO A 634 -10.68 -16.37 34.10
N VAL A 635 -11.66 -15.53 34.43
CA VAL A 635 -12.55 -15.69 35.61
C VAL A 635 -14.04 -15.79 35.29
N SER A 636 -14.45 -15.55 34.03
CA SER A 636 -15.85 -15.59 33.63
C SER A 636 -16.25 -16.99 33.17
N ALA A 637 -17.37 -17.49 33.68
CA ALA A 637 -17.86 -18.81 33.30
C ALA A 637 -18.57 -18.79 31.92
N PRO A 638 -18.39 -19.81 31.07
CA PRO A 638 -19.13 -19.93 29.81
C PRO A 638 -20.62 -20.15 30.07
N THR A 639 -21.47 -19.65 29.17
CA THR A 639 -22.92 -19.87 29.24
C THR A 639 -23.25 -21.28 28.78
N SER A 640 -24.04 -22.01 29.59
CA SER A 640 -24.57 -23.35 29.28
C SER A 640 -26.07 -23.37 28.98
N LEU A 641 -26.71 -22.19 29.02
CA LEU A 641 -28.13 -22.02 28.68
C LEU A 641 -28.31 -22.01 27.17
N ARG A 642 -29.27 -22.79 26.67
CA ARG A 642 -29.72 -22.73 25.28
C ARG A 642 -30.44 -21.41 25.02
N LEU A 643 -30.04 -20.69 23.98
CA LEU A 643 -30.75 -19.49 23.54
C LEU A 643 -31.91 -19.90 22.61
N PRO A 644 -33.18 -19.66 22.98
CA PRO A 644 -34.28 -19.77 22.04
C PRO A 644 -34.14 -18.68 20.98
N HIS A 645 -34.26 -19.03 19.72
CA HIS A 645 -34.14 -18.08 18.62
C HIS A 645 -35.32 -18.19 17.65
N GLU A 646 -35.85 -17.04 17.26
CA GLU A 646 -36.88 -16.93 16.22
C GLU A 646 -36.21 -16.47 14.92
N TRP A 647 -36.28 -17.30 13.87
CA TRP A 647 -35.57 -17.07 12.61
C TRP A 647 -35.91 -15.71 11.99
N ASP A 648 -37.20 -15.38 11.88
CA ASP A 648 -37.64 -14.15 11.23
C ASP A 648 -37.19 -12.89 12.00
N ALA A 649 -37.14 -12.97 13.34
CA ALA A 649 -36.66 -11.89 14.18
C ALA A 649 -35.15 -11.65 14.00
N LEU A 650 -34.36 -12.73 13.87
CA LEU A 650 -32.92 -12.63 13.63
C LEU A 650 -32.62 -12.03 12.25
N VAL A 651 -33.35 -12.45 11.21
CA VAL A 651 -33.21 -11.91 9.85
C VAL A 651 -33.55 -10.42 9.84
N GLY A 652 -34.69 -10.04 10.43
CA GLY A 652 -35.10 -8.63 10.52
C GLY A 652 -34.08 -7.76 11.28
N LEU A 653 -33.48 -8.30 12.35
CA LEU A 653 -32.44 -7.62 13.10
C LEU A 653 -31.15 -7.45 12.28
N ALA A 654 -30.71 -8.50 11.58
CA ALA A 654 -29.53 -8.45 10.71
C ALA A 654 -29.70 -7.43 9.58
N GLU A 655 -30.83 -7.40 8.89
CA GLU A 655 -31.07 -6.44 7.79
C GLU A 655 -31.05 -4.96 8.24
N GLN A 656 -31.39 -4.70 9.50
CA GLN A 656 -31.46 -3.35 10.07
C GLN A 656 -30.17 -2.91 10.75
N ARG A 657 -29.44 -3.83 11.40
CA ARG A 657 -28.34 -3.50 12.32
C ARG A 657 -26.95 -3.90 11.82
N ARG A 658 -26.86 -4.79 10.83
CA ARG A 658 -25.58 -5.29 10.32
C ARG A 658 -24.83 -4.17 9.56
N PRO A 659 -23.61 -3.80 9.96
CA PRO A 659 -22.93 -2.62 9.42
C PRO A 659 -22.66 -2.63 7.91
N ASP A 660 -22.27 -3.77 7.36
CA ASP A 660 -21.98 -3.96 5.92
C ASP A 660 -23.21 -3.71 5.02
N VAL A 661 -24.39 -4.19 5.45
CA VAL A 661 -25.66 -3.96 4.73
C VAL A 661 -26.08 -2.49 4.81
N VAL A 662 -25.93 -1.87 5.99
CA VAL A 662 -26.26 -0.44 6.16
C VAL A 662 -25.33 0.43 5.33
N GLU A 663 -24.03 0.11 5.28
CA GLU A 663 -23.07 0.78 4.41
C GLU A 663 -23.50 0.75 2.93
N LEU A 664 -23.86 -0.41 2.39
CA LEU A 664 -24.28 -0.51 0.98
C LEU A 664 -25.57 0.27 0.70
N LYS A 665 -26.49 0.34 1.67
CA LYS A 665 -27.68 1.19 1.58
C LYS A 665 -27.31 2.68 1.52
N LEU A 666 -26.38 3.14 2.36
CA LEU A 666 -25.89 4.52 2.36
C LEU A 666 -25.18 4.88 1.04
N VAL A 667 -24.41 3.95 0.46
CA VAL A 667 -23.79 4.13 -0.87
C VAL A 667 -24.88 4.31 -1.93
N THR A 668 -25.91 3.45 -1.92
CA THR A 668 -27.03 3.52 -2.86
C THR A 668 -27.80 4.85 -2.71
N GLU A 669 -27.94 5.37 -1.50
CA GLU A 669 -28.56 6.68 -1.23
C GLU A 669 -27.69 7.82 -1.76
N ALA A 670 -26.37 7.76 -1.56
CA ALA A 670 -25.44 8.74 -2.09
C ALA A 670 -25.45 8.77 -3.63
N ASP A 671 -25.59 7.61 -4.27
CA ASP A 671 -25.72 7.52 -5.72
C ASP A 671 -27.05 8.07 -6.25
N GLN A 672 -28.15 7.94 -5.49
CA GLN A 672 -29.41 8.62 -5.83
C GLN A 672 -29.26 10.14 -5.78
N VAL A 673 -28.51 10.69 -4.81
CA VAL A 673 -28.21 12.12 -4.77
C VAL A 673 -27.31 12.54 -5.95
N ARG A 674 -26.34 11.71 -6.34
CA ARG A 674 -25.54 11.93 -7.57
C ARG A 674 -26.38 11.89 -8.84
N LEU A 675 -27.44 11.08 -8.88
CA LEU A 675 -28.36 11.05 -10.01
C LEU A 675 -29.05 12.41 -10.20
N VAL A 676 -29.49 13.05 -9.11
CA VAL A 676 -30.08 14.40 -9.17
C VAL A 676 -29.09 15.40 -9.79
N GLN A 677 -27.82 15.34 -9.40
CA GLN A 677 -26.77 16.20 -9.98
C GLN A 677 -26.52 15.89 -11.46
N ALA A 678 -26.50 14.62 -11.86
CA ALA A 678 -26.31 14.22 -13.26
C ALA A 678 -27.51 14.62 -14.14
N GLU A 679 -28.74 14.51 -13.63
CA GLU A 679 -29.95 14.93 -14.33
C GLU A 679 -29.99 16.45 -14.52
N ASP A 680 -29.58 17.23 -13.51
CA ASP A 680 -29.41 18.68 -13.62
C ASP A 680 -28.34 19.07 -14.66
N GLN A 681 -27.18 18.41 -14.64
CA GLN A 681 -26.12 18.66 -15.61
C GLN A 681 -26.50 18.34 -17.06
N ALA A 682 -27.53 17.51 -17.27
CA ALA A 682 -28.07 17.21 -18.58
C ALA A 682 -29.08 18.26 -19.09
N LEU A 683 -29.52 19.19 -18.24
CA LEU A 683 -30.39 20.29 -18.63
C LEU A 683 -29.63 21.34 -19.45
N PRO A 684 -30.33 22.09 -20.33
CA PRO A 684 -29.79 23.30 -20.94
C PRO A 684 -29.35 24.32 -19.88
N ARG A 685 -28.31 25.09 -20.21
CA ARG A 685 -27.89 26.21 -19.38
C ARG A 685 -28.74 27.43 -19.70
N LEU A 686 -29.35 28.01 -18.66
CA LEU A 686 -30.13 29.24 -18.74
C LEU A 686 -29.80 30.08 -17.53
N ASP A 687 -29.09 31.20 -17.73
CA ASP A 687 -28.63 32.07 -16.65
C ASP A 687 -29.26 33.46 -16.80
N ALA A 688 -29.87 33.98 -15.74
CA ALA A 688 -30.21 35.40 -15.64
C ALA A 688 -28.98 36.16 -15.11
N VAL A 689 -28.56 37.19 -15.83
CA VAL A 689 -27.41 38.03 -15.46
C VAL A 689 -27.86 39.46 -15.27
N ALA A 690 -27.43 40.07 -14.19
CA ALA A 690 -27.55 41.49 -13.92
C ALA A 690 -26.18 42.02 -13.53
N HIS A 691 -25.76 43.12 -14.15
CA HIS A 691 -24.48 43.75 -13.92
C HIS A 691 -24.67 45.26 -13.93
N TYR A 692 -24.06 45.93 -12.97
CA TYR A 692 -24.07 47.37 -12.83
C TYR A 692 -22.66 47.84 -12.55
N ARG A 693 -22.15 48.77 -13.34
CA ARG A 693 -20.77 49.22 -13.30
C ARG A 693 -20.67 50.72 -13.18
N TRP A 694 -19.82 51.16 -12.26
CA TRP A 694 -19.41 52.56 -12.10
C TRP A 694 -18.02 52.71 -12.70
N ASN A 695 -17.90 53.49 -13.77
CA ASN A 695 -16.63 53.79 -14.42
C ASN A 695 -16.06 55.10 -13.90
N GLY A 696 -14.76 55.06 -13.60
CA GLY A 696 -13.95 56.24 -13.31
C GLY A 696 -12.77 56.33 -14.26
N LEU A 697 -12.33 57.55 -14.52
CA LEU A 697 -11.08 57.83 -15.19
C LEU A 697 -10.41 58.99 -14.47
N SER A 698 -9.16 58.81 -14.08
CA SER A 698 -8.33 59.91 -13.57
C SER A 698 -6.98 59.93 -14.26
N GLY A 699 -6.31 61.06 -14.28
CA GLY A 699 -4.96 61.16 -14.83
C GLY A 699 -4.42 62.57 -14.75
N GLU A 700 -3.19 62.74 -15.22
CA GLU A 700 -2.52 64.03 -15.25
C GLU A 700 -2.49 64.58 -16.67
N MET A 701 -2.94 65.81 -16.83
CA MET A 701 -2.92 66.53 -18.10
C MET A 701 -1.50 67.01 -18.45
N PRO A 702 -1.19 67.35 -19.72
CA PRO A 702 0.11 67.86 -20.11
C PRO A 702 0.58 69.13 -19.36
N ASN A 703 -0.36 69.90 -18.81
CA ASN A 703 -0.09 71.09 -17.98
C ASN A 703 0.19 70.76 -16.50
N GLY A 704 0.19 69.47 -16.12
CA GLY A 704 0.42 69.00 -14.76
C GLY A 704 -0.82 69.02 -13.85
N GLU A 705 -1.97 69.48 -14.33
CA GLU A 705 -3.21 69.44 -13.55
C GLU A 705 -3.82 68.04 -13.57
N ARG A 706 -4.36 67.61 -12.43
CA ARG A 706 -5.04 66.33 -12.30
C ARG A 706 -6.49 66.47 -12.73
N LEU A 707 -6.91 65.64 -13.69
CA LEU A 707 -8.31 65.51 -14.08
C LEU A 707 -8.85 64.17 -13.55
N ALA A 708 -10.05 64.19 -12.99
CA ALA A 708 -10.74 62.99 -12.54
C ALA A 708 -12.24 63.12 -12.83
N THR A 709 -12.87 62.00 -13.16
CA THR A 709 -14.33 61.91 -13.28
C THR A 709 -15.00 61.98 -11.92
N GLU A 710 -16.20 62.57 -11.85
CA GLU A 710 -17.01 62.58 -10.63
C GLU A 710 -17.59 61.19 -10.32
N PRO A 711 -17.82 60.84 -9.04
CA PRO A 711 -18.45 59.57 -8.68
C PRO A 711 -19.81 59.40 -9.36
N GLY A 712 -20.01 58.29 -10.07
CA GLY A 712 -21.27 57.99 -10.74
C GLY A 712 -21.55 58.80 -12.01
N GLN A 713 -20.59 59.57 -12.51
CA GLN A 713 -20.74 60.33 -13.76
C GLN A 713 -20.88 59.42 -14.99
N PHE A 714 -20.20 58.26 -14.97
CA PHE A 714 -20.25 57.26 -16.03
C PHE A 714 -20.67 55.91 -15.44
N THR A 715 -21.87 55.47 -15.73
CA THR A 715 -22.41 54.18 -15.28
C THR A 715 -22.98 53.39 -16.45
N ASP A 716 -22.73 52.08 -16.46
CA ASP A 716 -23.37 51.15 -17.38
C ASP A 716 -24.09 50.06 -16.60
N TRP A 717 -25.18 49.55 -17.19
CA TRP A 717 -25.92 48.44 -16.62
C TRP A 717 -26.30 47.47 -17.74
N THR A 718 -26.24 46.19 -17.43
CA THR A 718 -26.60 45.10 -18.34
C THR A 718 -27.52 44.15 -17.61
N VAL A 719 -28.68 43.87 -18.18
CA VAL A 719 -29.58 42.81 -17.72
C VAL A 719 -29.87 41.91 -18.92
N GLY A 720 -29.65 40.61 -18.76
CA GLY A 720 -29.76 39.67 -19.86
C GLY A 720 -30.05 38.26 -19.39
N VAL A 721 -30.39 37.41 -20.36
CA VAL A 721 -30.60 35.99 -20.15
C VAL A 721 -29.74 35.23 -21.15
N ASN A 722 -28.84 34.39 -20.65
CA ASN A 722 -27.92 33.60 -21.45
C ASN A 722 -28.44 32.17 -21.56
N PHE A 723 -28.81 31.74 -22.76
CA PHE A 723 -29.25 30.37 -23.04
C PHE A 723 -28.21 29.63 -23.87
N SER A 724 -27.84 28.42 -23.44
CA SER A 724 -26.90 27.55 -24.15
C SER A 724 -27.33 26.09 -24.03
N VAL A 725 -27.44 25.40 -25.17
CA VAL A 725 -27.77 23.97 -25.23
C VAL A 725 -26.91 23.26 -26.27
N PRO A 726 -26.21 22.17 -25.89
CA PRO A 726 -25.56 21.32 -26.87
C PRO A 726 -26.62 20.45 -27.56
N LEU A 727 -26.88 20.68 -28.85
CA LEU A 727 -27.99 20.06 -29.60
C LEU A 727 -27.99 18.51 -29.57
N GLY A 728 -26.83 17.88 -29.42
CA GLY A 728 -26.72 16.42 -29.38
C GLY A 728 -27.06 15.79 -28.03
N LEU A 729 -26.90 16.51 -26.91
CA LEU A 729 -27.05 16.05 -25.52
C LEU A 729 -26.45 14.65 -25.18
N ARG A 730 -25.58 14.10 -26.03
CA ARG A 730 -25.07 12.73 -25.89
C ARG A 730 -24.30 12.55 -24.59
N GLN A 731 -23.49 13.53 -24.21
CA GLN A 731 -22.71 13.52 -22.97
C GLN A 731 -23.64 13.50 -21.74
N GLY A 732 -24.58 14.44 -21.63
CA GLY A 732 -25.52 14.49 -20.50
C GLY A 732 -26.37 13.22 -20.38
N ARG A 733 -26.90 12.72 -21.51
CA ARG A 733 -27.65 11.44 -21.52
C ARG A 733 -26.79 10.25 -21.13
N ALA A 734 -25.54 10.19 -21.59
CA ALA A 734 -24.60 9.12 -21.24
C ALA A 734 -24.24 9.18 -19.74
N GLN A 735 -24.05 10.37 -19.18
CA GLN A 735 -23.74 10.55 -17.77
C GLN A 735 -24.91 10.12 -16.87
N VAL A 736 -26.14 10.56 -17.17
CA VAL A 736 -27.36 10.11 -16.46
C VAL A 736 -27.53 8.60 -16.57
N ARG A 737 -27.36 8.04 -17.77
CA ARG A 737 -27.42 6.57 -17.98
C ARG A 737 -26.35 5.85 -17.16
N GLY A 738 -25.13 6.38 -17.12
CA GLY A 738 -24.03 5.83 -16.34
C GLY A 738 -24.37 5.73 -14.85
N VAL A 739 -24.88 6.83 -14.25
CA VAL A 739 -25.30 6.83 -12.84
C VAL A 739 -26.48 5.89 -12.59
N LYS A 740 -27.47 5.83 -13.49
CA LYS A 740 -28.60 4.87 -13.37
C LYS A 740 -28.12 3.41 -13.36
N LEU A 741 -27.11 3.08 -14.18
CA LEU A 741 -26.52 1.74 -14.21
C LEU A 741 -25.71 1.45 -12.94
N ILE A 742 -25.02 2.44 -12.38
CA ILE A 742 -24.33 2.34 -11.09
C ILE A 742 -25.34 2.03 -9.97
N ILE A 743 -26.43 2.79 -9.87
CA ILE A 743 -27.50 2.53 -8.89
C ILE A 743 -28.10 1.13 -9.06
N ALA A 744 -28.34 0.69 -10.30
CA ALA A 744 -28.87 -0.64 -10.57
C ALA A 744 -27.89 -1.75 -10.11
N ARG A 745 -26.59 -1.57 -10.37
CA ARG A 745 -25.53 -2.47 -9.90
C ARG A 745 -25.47 -2.48 -8.36
N ASP A 746 -25.51 -1.33 -7.71
CA ASP A 746 -25.32 -1.23 -6.26
C ASP A 746 -26.55 -1.73 -5.48
N LYS A 747 -27.75 -1.60 -6.05
CA LYS A 747 -28.94 -2.31 -5.57
C LYS A 747 -28.78 -3.83 -5.67
N ALA A 748 -28.33 -4.35 -6.82
CA ALA A 748 -28.09 -5.79 -6.98
C ALA A 748 -27.00 -6.29 -6.01
N ASN A 749 -25.94 -5.52 -5.78
CA ASN A 749 -24.91 -5.83 -4.79
C ASN A 749 -25.49 -5.85 -3.35
N THR A 750 -26.37 -4.91 -3.02
CA THR A 750 -27.05 -4.86 -1.72
C THR A 750 -27.94 -6.09 -1.52
N GLU A 751 -28.74 -6.45 -2.53
CA GLU A 751 -29.58 -7.66 -2.50
C GLU A 751 -28.73 -8.93 -2.35
N GLN A 752 -27.62 -9.03 -3.08
CA GLN A 752 -26.68 -10.15 -2.97
C GLN A 752 -26.03 -10.21 -1.57
N GLN A 753 -25.67 -9.08 -0.98
CA GLN A 753 -25.09 -9.02 0.37
C GLN A 753 -26.11 -9.43 1.43
N VAL A 754 -27.37 -8.97 1.32
CA VAL A 754 -28.45 -9.40 2.21
C VAL A 754 -28.68 -10.92 2.09
N HIS A 755 -28.70 -11.44 0.86
CA HIS A 755 -28.84 -12.87 0.62
C HIS A 755 -27.68 -13.67 1.25
N GLN A 756 -26.44 -13.24 1.06
CA GLN A 756 -25.27 -13.86 1.69
C GLN A 756 -25.35 -13.78 3.23
N ALA A 757 -25.72 -12.62 3.78
CA ALA A 757 -25.88 -12.41 5.22
C ALA A 757 -26.89 -13.38 5.84
N ILE A 758 -28.01 -13.63 5.16
CA ILE A 758 -29.02 -14.61 5.58
C ILE A 758 -28.44 -16.03 5.56
N HIS A 759 -27.68 -16.40 4.54
CA HIS A 759 -27.04 -17.71 4.48
C HIS A 759 -25.97 -17.92 5.56
N GLU A 760 -25.17 -16.89 5.84
CA GLU A 760 -24.22 -16.89 6.95
C GLU A 760 -24.93 -17.05 8.29
N LEU A 761 -25.99 -16.27 8.53
CA LEU A 761 -26.82 -16.36 9.72
C LEU A 761 -27.41 -17.77 9.91
N ALA A 762 -27.96 -18.37 8.84
CA ALA A 762 -28.47 -19.74 8.87
C ALA A 762 -27.37 -20.77 9.19
N SER A 763 -26.14 -20.54 8.73
CA SER A 763 -25.00 -21.39 9.05
C SER A 763 -24.61 -21.26 10.52
N THR A 764 -24.53 -20.03 11.04
CA THR A 764 -24.18 -19.76 12.44
C THR A 764 -25.23 -20.32 13.40
N VAL A 765 -26.52 -20.22 13.09
CA VAL A 765 -27.59 -20.84 13.88
C VAL A 765 -27.44 -22.36 13.92
N ARG A 766 -27.20 -23.01 12.77
CA ARG A 766 -26.97 -24.46 12.71
C ARG A 766 -25.72 -24.90 13.46
N GLU A 767 -24.64 -24.13 13.38
CA GLU A 767 -23.41 -24.37 14.15
C GLU A 767 -23.67 -24.25 15.65
N LEU A 768 -24.43 -23.24 16.07
CA LEU A 768 -24.82 -23.03 17.47
C LEU A 768 -25.65 -24.19 18.02
N ASP A 769 -26.70 -24.61 17.30
CA ASP A 769 -27.50 -25.78 17.70
C ASP A 769 -26.66 -27.06 17.70
N GLY A 770 -25.83 -27.27 16.67
CA GLY A 770 -24.96 -28.44 16.56
C GLY A 770 -23.93 -28.53 17.68
N ALA A 771 -23.28 -27.41 18.03
CA ALA A 771 -22.35 -27.33 19.14
C ALA A 771 -23.03 -27.60 20.49
N TYR A 772 -24.26 -27.13 20.67
CA TYR A 772 -25.04 -27.36 21.89
C TYR A 772 -25.43 -28.84 22.07
N GLU A 773 -25.95 -29.48 21.02
CA GLU A 773 -26.31 -30.89 21.05
C GLU A 773 -25.07 -31.79 21.26
N GLN A 774 -23.94 -31.44 20.63
CA GLN A 774 -22.67 -32.14 20.87
C GLN A 774 -22.16 -31.94 22.31
N TYR A 775 -22.30 -30.74 22.88
CA TYR A 775 -21.99 -30.48 24.28
C TYR A 775 -22.78 -31.41 25.22
N LEU A 776 -24.09 -31.57 25.01
CA LEU A 776 -24.91 -32.48 25.80
C LEU A 776 -24.43 -33.94 25.68
N ALA A 777 -24.14 -34.40 24.46
CA ALA A 777 -23.63 -35.76 24.23
C ALA A 777 -22.25 -35.99 24.90
N PHE A 778 -21.34 -35.02 24.84
CA PHE A 778 -20.03 -35.15 25.49
C PHE A 778 -20.10 -35.01 27.01
N LYS A 779 -21.07 -34.25 27.54
CA LYS A 779 -21.35 -34.21 28.97
C LYS A 779 -21.80 -35.57 29.49
N GLU A 780 -22.71 -36.25 28.78
CA GLU A 780 -23.09 -37.63 29.10
C GLU A 780 -21.90 -38.58 28.98
N THR A 781 -21.09 -38.42 27.93
CA THR A 781 -19.86 -39.21 27.72
C THR A 781 -18.87 -39.03 28.88
N ARG A 782 -18.69 -37.81 29.39
CA ARG A 782 -17.83 -37.54 30.56
C ARG A 782 -18.33 -38.31 31.78
N VAL A 783 -19.63 -38.22 32.08
CA VAL A 783 -20.23 -38.90 33.23
C VAL A 783 -20.07 -40.43 33.10
N ALA A 784 -20.31 -40.98 31.92
CA ALA A 784 -20.12 -42.42 31.66
C ALA A 784 -18.64 -42.84 31.78
N ALA A 785 -17.70 -42.06 31.23
CA ALA A 785 -16.28 -42.31 31.32
C ALA A 785 -15.77 -42.22 32.77
N GLU A 786 -16.29 -41.30 33.57
CA GLU A 786 -15.99 -41.17 35.00
C GLU A 786 -16.43 -42.42 35.78
N ILE A 787 -17.66 -42.90 35.54
CA ILE A 787 -18.19 -44.12 36.17
C ILE A 787 -17.34 -45.34 35.74
N ASN A 788 -17.01 -45.46 34.46
CA ASN A 788 -16.18 -46.55 33.97
C ASN A 788 -14.78 -46.53 34.60
N LEU A 789 -14.12 -45.36 34.65
CA LEU A 789 -12.82 -45.20 35.30
C LEU A 789 -12.88 -45.63 36.77
N ARG A 790 -13.92 -45.21 37.50
CA ARG A 790 -14.14 -45.62 38.89
C ARG A 790 -14.28 -47.14 39.01
N LEU A 791 -15.14 -47.77 38.21
CA LEU A 791 -15.36 -49.21 38.23
C LEU A 791 -14.11 -50.02 37.85
N GLN A 792 -13.35 -49.59 36.85
CA GLN A 792 -12.10 -50.26 36.47
C GLN A 792 -11.04 -50.10 37.56
N SER A 793 -10.97 -48.93 38.20
CA SER A 793 -10.05 -48.70 39.32
C SER A 793 -10.35 -49.62 40.51
N GLU A 794 -11.62 -49.83 40.85
CA GLU A 794 -12.04 -50.78 41.89
C GLU A 794 -11.76 -52.24 41.51
N LYS A 795 -12.10 -52.66 40.28
CA LYS A 795 -11.78 -54.02 39.80
C LYS A 795 -10.29 -54.31 39.82
N PHE A 796 -9.48 -53.32 39.49
CA PHE A 796 -8.03 -53.41 39.60
C PHE A 796 -7.58 -53.54 41.06
N ARG A 797 -8.16 -52.77 41.99
CA ARG A 797 -7.89 -52.88 43.43
C ARG A 797 -8.16 -54.29 43.96
N THR A 798 -9.24 -54.93 43.50
CA THR A 798 -9.59 -56.31 43.87
C THR A 798 -8.84 -57.40 43.09
N GLY A 799 -7.93 -57.03 42.19
CA GLY A 799 -7.14 -57.97 41.37
C GLY A 799 -7.92 -58.64 40.22
N GLN A 800 -9.11 -58.13 39.88
CA GLN A 800 -10.01 -58.68 38.86
C GLN A 800 -9.81 -58.09 37.46
N ALA A 801 -9.05 -56.99 37.34
CA ALA A 801 -8.73 -56.35 36.07
C ALA A 801 -7.22 -56.09 35.97
N ILE A 802 -6.69 -56.08 34.73
CA ILE A 802 -5.32 -55.64 34.45
C ILE A 802 -5.27 -54.11 34.42
N TYR A 803 -4.15 -53.54 34.83
CA TYR A 803 -3.99 -52.08 34.96
C TYR A 803 -4.15 -51.33 33.63
N LEU A 804 -3.90 -52.00 32.50
CA LEU A 804 -4.12 -51.45 31.15
C LEU A 804 -5.55 -50.93 30.97
N ASN A 805 -6.55 -51.61 31.53
CA ASN A 805 -7.95 -51.18 31.43
C ASN A 805 -8.20 -49.86 32.19
N VAL A 806 -7.48 -49.63 33.29
CA VAL A 806 -7.54 -48.38 34.05
C VAL A 806 -6.87 -47.25 33.27
N LEU A 807 -5.71 -47.50 32.64
CA LEU A 807 -5.03 -46.52 31.79
C LEU A 807 -5.87 -46.11 30.59
N GLN A 808 -6.56 -47.07 29.96
CA GLN A 808 -7.47 -46.79 28.86
C GLN A 808 -8.66 -45.96 29.34
N ALA A 809 -9.33 -46.37 30.44
CA ALA A 809 -10.44 -45.60 31.01
C ALA A 809 -10.01 -44.18 31.46
N LEU A 810 -8.77 -44.00 31.91
CA LEU A 810 -8.21 -42.70 32.27
C LEU A 810 -7.95 -41.82 31.04
N ASN A 811 -7.50 -42.41 29.93
CA ASN A 811 -7.38 -41.73 28.66
C ASN A 811 -8.76 -41.29 28.13
N ASP A 812 -9.73 -42.20 28.15
CA ASP A 812 -11.10 -41.97 27.69
C ASP A 812 -11.77 -40.85 28.51
N TRP A 813 -11.64 -40.87 29.83
CA TRP A 813 -12.14 -39.80 30.71
C TRP A 813 -11.49 -38.45 30.38
N GLY A 814 -10.16 -38.39 30.28
CA GLY A 814 -9.48 -37.12 29.99
C GLY A 814 -9.85 -36.56 28.62
N ASN A 815 -10.03 -37.42 27.61
CA ASN A 815 -10.51 -37.01 26.29
C ASN A 815 -11.97 -36.55 26.32
N ALA A 816 -12.83 -37.19 27.13
CA ALA A 816 -14.22 -36.77 27.31
C ALA A 816 -14.31 -35.39 27.98
N VAL A 817 -13.51 -35.12 29.03
CA VAL A 817 -13.42 -33.80 29.68
C VAL A 817 -13.01 -32.73 28.68
N THR A 818 -11.96 -32.97 27.90
CA THR A 818 -11.50 -31.99 26.90
C THR A 818 -12.51 -31.78 25.78
N SER A 819 -13.24 -32.83 25.38
CA SER A 819 -14.25 -32.74 24.31
C SER A 819 -15.51 -32.00 24.77
N GLU A 820 -15.98 -32.23 26.00
CA GLU A 820 -17.09 -31.46 26.59
C GLU A 820 -16.73 -29.96 26.65
N ALA A 821 -15.53 -29.65 27.18
CA ALA A 821 -15.08 -28.27 27.28
C ALA A 821 -14.93 -27.61 25.91
N GLN A 822 -14.35 -28.32 24.93
CA GLN A 822 -14.26 -27.83 23.57
C GLN A 822 -15.62 -27.47 23.00
N GLN A 823 -16.63 -28.34 23.08
CA GLN A 823 -17.93 -28.07 22.47
C GLN A 823 -18.72 -26.96 23.18
N LEU A 824 -18.63 -26.87 24.51
CA LEU A 824 -19.25 -25.75 25.23
C LEU A 824 -18.61 -24.41 24.82
N LEU A 825 -17.29 -24.37 24.64
CA LEU A 825 -16.58 -23.17 24.23
C LEU A 825 -16.87 -22.82 22.76
N THR A 826 -16.94 -23.82 21.86
CA THR A 826 -17.41 -23.64 20.48
C THR A 826 -18.82 -23.03 20.46
N TYR A 827 -19.73 -23.49 21.32
CA TYR A 827 -21.07 -22.89 21.45
C TYR A 827 -21.02 -21.41 21.84
N ASN A 828 -20.15 -21.03 22.79
CA ASN A 828 -20.02 -19.62 23.21
C ASN A 828 -19.35 -18.75 22.14
N VAL A 829 -18.40 -19.29 21.37
CA VAL A 829 -17.83 -18.59 20.19
C VAL A 829 -18.89 -18.43 19.09
N ALA A 830 -19.67 -19.48 18.79
CA ALA A 830 -20.77 -19.43 17.84
C ALA A 830 -21.86 -18.44 18.26
N LEU A 831 -22.12 -18.29 19.56
CA LEU A 831 -23.02 -17.27 20.10
C LEU A 831 -22.49 -15.86 19.84
N GLY A 832 -21.20 -15.60 20.10
CA GLY A 832 -20.57 -14.32 19.75
C GLY A 832 -20.62 -14.03 18.25
N ASN A 833 -20.44 -15.07 17.42
CA ASN A 833 -20.61 -14.97 15.97
C ASN A 833 -22.06 -14.63 15.60
N LEU A 834 -23.07 -15.23 16.23
CA LEU A 834 -24.48 -14.93 16.00
C LEU A 834 -24.76 -13.45 16.29
N GLU A 835 -24.30 -12.95 17.43
CA GLU A 835 -24.47 -11.55 17.83
C GLU A 835 -23.76 -10.57 16.88
N ARG A 836 -22.62 -10.98 16.28
CA ARG A 836 -21.97 -10.20 15.22
C ARG A 836 -22.80 -10.21 13.93
N GLN A 837 -23.27 -11.39 13.51
CA GLN A 837 -24.06 -11.55 12.29
C GLN A 837 -25.38 -10.77 12.34
N THR A 838 -25.98 -10.62 13.53
CA THR A 838 -27.14 -9.75 13.77
C THR A 838 -26.78 -8.28 13.97
N GLY A 839 -25.50 -7.93 14.12
CA GLY A 839 -25.02 -6.57 14.35
C GLY A 839 -25.21 -6.04 15.77
N THR A 840 -25.54 -6.91 16.75
CA THR A 840 -25.86 -6.53 18.14
C THR A 840 -24.76 -6.83 19.16
N ILE A 841 -23.64 -7.44 18.76
CA ILE A 841 -22.54 -7.84 19.65
C ILE A 841 -22.02 -6.72 20.57
N LEU A 842 -22.07 -5.46 20.13
CA LEU A 842 -21.65 -4.34 20.99
C LEU A 842 -22.68 -4.06 22.08
N GLU A 843 -23.97 -4.05 21.70
CA GLU A 843 -25.08 -3.76 22.59
C GLU A 843 -25.24 -4.87 23.64
N THR A 844 -25.09 -6.13 23.25
CA THR A 844 -25.12 -7.29 24.16
C THR A 844 -23.98 -7.29 25.17
N HIS A 845 -22.82 -6.76 24.78
CA HIS A 845 -21.65 -6.63 25.65
C HIS A 845 -21.55 -5.27 26.37
N GLY A 846 -22.60 -4.42 26.27
CA GLY A 846 -22.64 -3.13 26.96
C GLY A 846 -21.66 -2.09 26.43
N LEU A 847 -21.17 -2.27 25.20
CA LEU A 847 -20.27 -1.35 24.52
C LEU A 847 -21.09 -0.32 23.74
N VAL A 848 -20.82 0.96 24.00
CA VAL A 848 -21.49 2.08 23.36
C VAL A 848 -20.44 3.00 22.75
N PHE A 849 -20.70 3.48 21.55
CA PHE A 849 -19.89 4.53 20.95
C PHE A 849 -20.24 5.86 21.62
N ASN A 850 -19.24 6.48 22.24
CA ASN A 850 -19.35 7.87 22.65
C ASN A 850 -18.68 8.71 21.56
N GLU A 851 -19.48 9.47 20.82
CA GLU A 851 -18.99 10.22 19.67
C GLU A 851 -18.38 11.56 20.09
N GLU A 852 -17.14 11.81 19.68
CA GLU A 852 -16.45 13.07 19.99
C GLU A 852 -16.91 14.22 19.11
N ARG A 853 -17.07 15.39 19.72
CA ARG A 853 -17.39 16.66 19.04
C ARG A 853 -16.13 17.22 18.40
N PHE A 854 -15.83 16.84 17.16
CA PHE A 854 -14.80 17.53 16.41
C PHE A 854 -15.32 18.89 15.92
N ARG A 855 -14.47 19.91 16.04
CA ARG A 855 -14.77 21.31 15.72
C ARG A 855 -14.03 21.70 14.44
N ALA A 856 -14.62 22.55 13.60
CA ALA A 856 -13.88 23.19 12.52
C ALA A 856 -12.74 24.03 13.12
N ALA A 857 -11.50 23.58 12.93
CA ALA A 857 -10.29 24.23 13.42
C ALA A 857 -9.62 24.98 12.26
N GLY A 858 -9.56 26.30 12.35
CA GLY A 858 -8.83 27.15 11.42
C GLY A 858 -7.46 27.57 11.99
N PRO A 859 -6.61 28.23 11.18
CA PRO A 859 -5.31 28.74 11.62
C PRO A 859 -5.39 29.77 12.76
N LEU A 860 -6.58 30.36 13.00
CA LEU A 860 -6.86 31.31 14.07
C LEU A 860 -7.72 30.73 15.21
N GLY A 861 -7.88 29.40 15.25
CA GLY A 861 -8.65 28.69 16.27
C GLY A 861 -9.98 28.15 15.77
N VAL A 862 -10.85 27.81 16.72
CA VAL A 862 -12.12 27.14 16.44
C VAL A 862 -13.26 28.16 16.29
N LEU A 863 -14.05 28.03 15.23
CA LEU A 863 -15.29 28.79 14.99
C LEU A 863 -16.53 27.90 15.17
N GLY A 864 -17.48 28.33 16.01
CA GLY A 864 -18.82 27.71 16.14
C GLY A 864 -19.08 26.86 17.39
N GLN A 865 -20.35 26.52 17.63
CA GLN A 865 -20.78 25.59 18.68
C GLN A 865 -20.94 24.17 18.10
N GLY A 866 -20.29 23.18 18.71
CA GLY A 866 -20.31 21.80 18.23
C GLY A 866 -21.67 21.12 18.39
N ARG A 867 -22.22 20.59 17.30
CA ARG A 867 -23.28 19.58 17.31
C ARG A 867 -22.67 18.20 17.05
N CYS A 868 -23.13 17.19 17.79
CA CYS A 868 -22.75 15.78 17.56
C CYS A 868 -23.49 15.25 16.32
N TYR A 869 -22.83 14.44 15.53
CA TYR A 869 -23.44 13.66 14.45
C TYR A 869 -22.65 12.36 14.24
N PRO A 870 -23.30 11.18 14.14
CA PRO A 870 -24.72 10.89 14.40
C PRO A 870 -25.13 10.93 15.90
N SER A 871 -26.26 10.34 16.30
CA SER A 871 -26.69 10.26 17.71
C SER A 871 -26.95 8.81 18.09
N ALA A 872 -26.03 8.19 18.85
CA ALA A 872 -26.24 6.85 19.38
C ALA A 872 -27.35 6.83 20.45
N LEU A 873 -28.15 5.76 20.44
CA LEU A 873 -29.11 5.47 21.50
C LEU A 873 -28.37 4.97 22.74
N VAL A 874 -28.65 5.57 23.90
CA VAL A 874 -28.12 5.10 25.18
C VAL A 874 -28.89 3.84 25.60
N PRO A 875 -28.24 2.69 25.83
CA PRO A 875 -28.94 1.52 26.34
C PRO A 875 -29.35 1.71 27.80
N THR A 876 -30.56 1.29 28.12
CA THR A 876 -31.04 1.12 29.49
C THR A 876 -30.35 -0.10 30.12
N GLY A 877 -29.50 0.13 31.13
CA GLY A 877 -29.01 -0.89 32.09
C GLY A 877 -28.04 -1.93 31.53
N ALA A 878 -26.75 -1.80 31.86
CA ALA A 878 -25.73 -2.80 31.54
C ALA A 878 -25.93 -4.08 32.37
N SER A 879 -26.60 -5.09 31.81
CA SER A 879 -26.55 -6.46 32.35
C SER A 879 -25.37 -7.20 31.71
N HIS A 880 -24.34 -7.52 32.48
CA HIS A 880 -23.20 -8.30 31.98
C HIS A 880 -23.68 -9.70 31.53
N ARG A 881 -23.41 -10.06 30.26
CA ARG A 881 -23.81 -11.35 29.67
C ARG A 881 -23.17 -12.55 30.37
N TYR A 882 -21.90 -12.42 30.76
CA TYR A 882 -21.16 -13.44 31.50
C TYR A 882 -20.94 -12.95 32.95
N PRO A 883 -21.40 -13.69 33.97
CA PRO A 883 -21.15 -13.34 35.36
C PRO A 883 -19.67 -13.56 35.71
N ASP A 884 -19.11 -12.64 36.48
CA ASP A 884 -17.78 -12.82 37.08
C ASP A 884 -17.92 -13.68 38.34
N THR A 885 -17.22 -14.81 38.38
CA THR A 885 -17.25 -15.73 39.54
C THR A 885 -16.07 -15.51 40.48
N GLY A 886 -15.06 -14.72 40.08
CA GLY A 886 -13.82 -14.52 40.84
C GLY A 886 -12.92 -15.75 40.96
N GLU A 887 -13.35 -16.89 40.39
CA GLU A 887 -12.60 -18.15 40.33
C GLU A 887 -12.11 -18.42 38.90
N PRO A 888 -11.04 -19.21 38.70
CA PRO A 888 -10.59 -19.58 37.36
C PRO A 888 -11.71 -20.20 36.52
N ALA A 889 -11.92 -19.73 35.30
CA ALA A 889 -13.04 -20.12 34.43
C ALA A 889 -13.10 -21.62 34.13
N GLU A 890 -11.95 -22.33 34.15
CA GLU A 890 -11.91 -23.78 34.02
C GLU A 890 -12.68 -24.53 35.13
N ASN A 891 -12.89 -23.91 36.29
CA ASN A 891 -13.65 -24.53 37.39
C ASN A 891 -15.13 -24.74 37.04
N ALA A 892 -15.66 -24.00 36.06
CA ALA A 892 -17.05 -24.14 35.60
C ALA A 892 -17.37 -25.54 35.04
N PHE A 893 -16.35 -26.34 34.71
CA PHE A 893 -16.51 -27.71 34.20
C PHE A 893 -16.57 -28.80 35.29
N ASP A 894 -16.68 -28.44 36.58
CA ASP A 894 -16.67 -29.37 37.72
C ASP A 894 -15.45 -30.30 37.73
N LEU A 895 -14.27 -29.70 37.51
CA LEU A 895 -12.99 -30.41 37.40
C LEU A 895 -12.58 -31.08 38.71
N ARG A 896 -12.99 -32.34 38.92
CA ARG A 896 -12.64 -33.17 40.10
C ARG A 896 -11.78 -34.35 39.68
N ASN A 897 -10.82 -34.72 40.54
CA ASN A 897 -10.03 -35.94 40.33
C ASN A 897 -10.91 -37.18 40.63
N PRO A 898 -11.20 -38.05 39.64
CA PRO A 898 -12.11 -39.17 39.80
C PRO A 898 -11.52 -40.34 40.61
N ALA A 899 -10.20 -40.37 40.80
CA ALA A 899 -9.49 -41.38 41.60
C ALA A 899 -8.56 -40.67 42.61
N PRO A 900 -9.10 -40.06 43.68
CA PRO A 900 -8.30 -39.39 44.68
C PRO A 900 -7.34 -40.37 45.35
N ARG A 901 -6.13 -39.90 45.65
CA ARG A 901 -5.07 -40.65 46.32
C ARG A 901 -5.59 -41.26 47.62
N ASP A 902 -5.39 -42.56 47.83
CA ASP A 902 -5.62 -43.16 49.16
C ASP A 902 -4.68 -42.47 50.17
N PRO A 903 -5.17 -42.08 51.36
CA PRO A 903 -4.29 -41.60 52.42
C PRO A 903 -3.22 -42.68 52.68
N LYS A 904 -1.95 -42.27 52.76
CA LYS A 904 -0.82 -43.18 53.00
C LYS A 904 -1.21 -44.20 54.10
N PRO A 905 -0.90 -45.51 53.93
CA PRO A 905 -1.04 -46.44 55.04
C PRO A 905 -0.23 -45.89 56.22
N GLN A 906 -0.84 -45.73 57.39
CA GLN A 906 -0.10 -45.46 58.63
C GLN A 906 0.99 -46.53 58.75
N GLU A 907 2.24 -46.10 58.87
CA GLU A 907 3.35 -47.01 59.16
C GLU A 907 3.00 -47.83 60.40
N LEU A 908 2.83 -49.14 60.22
CA LEU A 908 2.65 -50.05 61.34
C LEU A 908 3.89 -49.93 62.25
N PRO A 909 3.71 -49.76 63.56
CA PRO A 909 4.84 -49.64 64.47
C PRO A 909 5.68 -50.92 64.43
N PRO A 910 7.01 -50.83 64.56
CA PRO A 910 7.90 -51.98 64.46
C PRO A 910 7.55 -53.03 65.52
N PRO A 911 7.68 -54.34 65.21
CA PRO A 911 7.32 -55.40 66.13
C PRO A 911 8.14 -55.28 67.41
N ARG A 912 7.45 -55.11 68.55
CA ARG A 912 8.05 -55.22 69.88
C ARG A 912 8.69 -56.60 70.01
N ARG A 913 10.01 -56.63 70.22
CA ARG A 913 10.68 -57.83 70.71
C ARG A 913 10.07 -58.19 72.07
N LEU A 914 9.48 -59.37 72.16
CA LEU A 914 9.09 -59.98 73.43
C LEU A 914 10.36 -60.32 74.24
N PRO A 915 10.28 -60.25 75.59
CA PRO A 915 11.44 -60.32 76.49
C PRO A 915 12.22 -61.63 76.43
#